data_AF-A0A2H3JBK0-F1
#
_entry.id   AF-A0A2H3JBK0-F1
#
_cell.length_a   1.000
_cell.length_b   1.000
_cell.length_c   1.000
_cell.angle_alpha   90.00
_cell.angle_beta   90.00
_cell.angle_gamma   90.00
#
_symmetry.space_group_name_H-M   'P 1'
#
loop_
_entity.id
_entity.type
_entity.pdbx_description
1 polymer ?
#
loop_
_entity_poly.entity_id
_entity_poly.type
_entity_poly.pdbx_seq_one_letter_code
_entity_poly.pdbx_strand_id
1 'polypeptide(L)'
;MPRLWSYTLAVTSTIFRITVYIFLRVIPAPVARDVLLVSFPSYLAAYALSPAPKKAQEETKPPSAGSSAMEKTHDSGVETERTPTPDASPSPLMAFLLSLPIPSRAINLANLAVNTILFLFAMDLALTSSVDDARDVVFTRVGAVYPDGAKIVVRYPLSPQAAPSRVEDEDLYGFEAPSQPTSGDGWHVVHVVWRQARSGNNTPLNQDMLRRTRALNLTREHDWVGTVTLDGMYPDTEYEYMLTSSDQTPLKYPAVSAASSFISSLSFLPTELASGRSLHFRTFPDPLLRHDGRGAHFKFIATSCVTPNFPYVPLHGRRIRGFDLLAEYIWPPASSASTPVLSPVASSGPAQNSSSQLNDSAVKSTALLPLVSGPATAFMLFLGDFIYADVPVYMGDNREAYRRLYRRNYLSNSFRRVYERLPIFHTYDDHEIINNYIGGAADPAPFSNADDAFRLYNADGNYNLPATSRSSTFSVSSAKAYAGDEHYYSFRHGDAAFFVLDTRRYRSSLETEPALRTMLGARQLREVVNWLKEVNNTATFKFLVSSVPFTSLWTHDAQTDSWAGYAYEKSALLRILHTVPNVVILSGDRHEFAAIEFPAGEPTHVQPLHTESEQSDDSSDDSSDEEEHAYEKDDLRSDWDAGRGRYDVLEISTSPLSMFYIPLVRTLNLQSEEAVRRTKVFNKTLENGEIVTEHVVEEVPRERALKYIGEGNYKWSSIEVDTRDSDHPVAHIEIMIDGAKAWTHTIHGHPVKSQPANALGTFVPQSFKGVLDMIGLKPSRWF
;
A
#
# COMPACT_ATOMS: atom_id res chain seq x y z
N MET A 1 -22.23 9.45 49.74
CA MET A 1 -20.88 9.34 49.13
C MET A 1 -20.55 7.93 48.59
N PRO A 2 -20.82 6.80 49.27
CA PRO A 2 -20.47 5.45 48.77
C PRO A 2 -21.07 5.10 47.41
N ARG A 3 -22.35 5.45 47.19
CA ARG A 3 -23.06 5.21 45.92
C ARG A 3 -22.45 6.00 44.75
N LEU A 4 -21.89 7.19 45.00
CA LEU A 4 -21.28 8.02 43.96
C LEU A 4 -20.06 7.32 43.37
N TRP A 5 -19.17 6.78 44.21
CA TRP A 5 -18.00 6.05 43.74
C TRP A 5 -18.34 4.76 42.99
N SER A 6 -19.42 4.06 43.40
CA SER A 6 -19.92 2.91 42.66
C SER A 6 -20.37 3.26 41.24
N TYR A 7 -21.09 4.37 41.05
CA TYR A 7 -21.48 4.84 39.72
C TYR A 7 -20.28 5.30 38.91
N THR A 8 -19.36 6.06 39.52
CA THR A 8 -18.15 6.52 38.83
C THR A 8 -17.26 5.35 38.40
N LEU A 9 -17.13 4.29 39.21
CA LEU A 9 -16.40 3.07 38.86
C LEU A 9 -17.00 2.40 37.61
N ALA A 10 -18.32 2.24 37.58
CA ALA A 10 -19.03 1.61 36.48
C ALA A 10 -18.95 2.43 35.19
N VAL A 11 -19.14 3.76 35.29
CA VAL A 11 -19.07 4.68 34.14
C VAL A 11 -17.66 4.73 33.56
N THR A 12 -16.63 4.96 34.39
CA THR A 12 -15.24 5.03 33.94
C THR A 12 -14.77 3.70 33.34
N SER A 13 -15.14 2.56 33.94
CA SER A 13 -14.85 1.25 33.37
C SER A 13 -15.55 1.02 32.03
N THR A 14 -16.81 1.46 31.89
CA THR A 14 -17.58 1.25 30.65
C THR A 14 -17.01 2.09 29.51
N ILE A 15 -16.73 3.37 29.77
CA ILE A 15 -16.04 4.26 28.83
C ILE A 15 -14.71 3.63 28.42
N PHE A 16 -13.88 3.24 29.39
CA PHE A 16 -12.58 2.60 29.12
C PHE A 16 -12.72 1.35 28.24
N ARG A 17 -13.65 0.43 28.57
CA ARG A 17 -13.85 -0.82 27.81
C ARG A 17 -14.35 -0.57 26.39
N ILE A 18 -15.23 0.40 26.18
CA ILE A 18 -15.70 0.78 24.84
C ILE A 18 -14.55 1.41 24.05
N THR A 19 -13.84 2.37 24.64
CA THR A 19 -12.71 3.04 23.99
C THR A 19 -11.59 2.06 23.64
N VAL A 20 -11.25 1.13 24.53
CA VAL A 20 -10.17 0.16 24.28
C VAL A 20 -10.56 -0.83 23.19
N TYR A 21 -11.83 -1.23 23.11
CA TYR A 21 -12.34 -2.03 22.01
C TYR A 21 -12.23 -1.28 20.69
N ILE A 22 -12.68 -0.02 20.64
CA ILE A 22 -12.56 0.83 19.45
C ILE A 22 -11.09 0.97 19.04
N PHE A 23 -10.21 1.31 19.98
CA PHE A 23 -8.78 1.51 19.74
C PHE A 23 -8.08 0.25 19.17
N LEU A 24 -8.39 -0.93 19.73
CA LEU A 24 -7.73 -2.18 19.34
C LEU A 24 -8.36 -2.86 18.12
N ARG A 25 -9.65 -2.64 17.85
CA ARG A 25 -10.41 -3.45 16.88
C ARG A 25 -11.05 -2.64 15.76
N VAL A 26 -11.25 -1.34 15.94
CA VAL A 26 -11.98 -0.48 14.99
C VAL A 26 -11.08 0.59 14.41
N ILE A 27 -10.36 1.39 15.20
CA ILE A 27 -9.47 2.43 14.70
C ILE A 27 -8.46 2.85 15.78
N PRO A 28 -7.14 2.86 15.51
CA PRO A 28 -6.13 3.31 16.46
C PRO A 28 -6.02 4.85 16.48
N ALA A 29 -7.15 5.54 16.69
CA ALA A 29 -7.23 7.00 16.61
C ALA A 29 -6.50 7.69 17.80
N PRO A 30 -5.80 8.82 17.58
CA PRO A 30 -5.17 9.60 18.65
C PRO A 30 -6.14 10.02 19.76
N VAL A 31 -7.39 10.37 19.41
CA VAL A 31 -8.43 10.72 20.40
C VAL A 31 -8.75 9.54 21.32
N ALA A 32 -8.82 8.32 20.77
CA ALA A 32 -9.06 7.13 21.58
C ALA A 32 -7.89 6.84 22.53
N ARG A 33 -6.64 7.03 22.09
CA ARG A 33 -5.45 6.98 22.96
C ARG A 33 -5.57 7.95 24.13
N ASP A 34 -5.94 9.20 23.88
CA ASP A 34 -6.03 10.23 24.92
C ASP A 34 -7.12 9.91 25.95
N VAL A 35 -8.28 9.43 25.48
CA VAL A 35 -9.36 8.96 26.36
C VAL A 35 -8.92 7.76 27.22
N LEU A 36 -8.11 6.83 26.68
CA LEU A 36 -7.58 5.70 27.45
C LEU A 36 -6.65 6.15 28.58
N LEU A 37 -5.77 7.13 28.30
CA LEU A 37 -4.83 7.68 29.29
C LEU A 37 -5.54 8.39 30.45
N VAL A 38 -6.76 8.90 30.25
CA VAL A 38 -7.56 9.52 31.31
C VAL A 38 -8.50 8.54 32.00
N SER A 39 -9.20 7.71 31.22
CA SER A 39 -10.26 6.82 31.74
C SER A 39 -9.71 5.68 32.60
N PHE A 40 -8.54 5.12 32.28
CA PHE A 40 -7.94 4.03 33.06
C PHE A 40 -7.45 4.48 34.45
N PRO A 41 -6.67 5.57 34.61
CA PRO A 41 -6.32 6.09 35.93
C PRO A 41 -7.54 6.53 36.74
N SER A 42 -8.56 7.11 36.09
CA SER A 42 -9.83 7.46 36.73
C SER A 42 -10.56 6.24 37.27
N TYR A 43 -10.56 5.13 36.51
CA TYR A 43 -11.08 3.84 36.95
C TYR A 43 -10.31 3.30 38.17
N LEU A 44 -8.97 3.34 38.15
CA LEU A 44 -8.14 2.90 39.28
C LEU A 44 -8.39 3.72 40.55
N ALA A 45 -8.51 5.04 40.42
CA ALA A 45 -8.84 5.92 41.54
C ALA A 45 -10.24 5.59 42.11
N ALA A 46 -11.25 5.42 41.25
CA ALA A 46 -12.59 5.03 41.67
C ALA A 46 -12.61 3.63 42.32
N TYR A 47 -11.80 2.69 41.83
CA TYR A 47 -11.67 1.35 42.41
C TYR A 47 -11.06 1.41 43.82
N ALA A 48 -10.00 2.19 44.01
CA ALA A 48 -9.34 2.37 45.30
C ALA A 48 -10.23 3.08 46.34
N LEU A 49 -11.08 4.01 45.91
CA LEU A 49 -11.98 4.78 46.76
C LEU A 49 -13.35 4.12 46.98
N SER A 50 -13.66 3.04 46.27
CA SER A 50 -14.93 2.32 46.40
C SER A 50 -14.93 1.45 47.68
N PRO A 51 -15.88 1.66 48.61
CA PRO A 51 -15.94 0.88 49.83
C PRO A 51 -16.30 -0.58 49.54
N ALA A 52 -15.64 -1.52 50.22
CA ALA A 52 -15.95 -2.93 50.11
C ALA A 52 -17.41 -3.19 50.54
N PRO A 53 -18.27 -3.76 49.68
CA PRO A 53 -19.64 -4.08 50.07
C PRO A 53 -19.65 -5.11 51.21
N LYS A 54 -20.35 -4.78 52.30
CA LYS A 54 -20.50 -5.66 53.48
C LYS A 54 -21.25 -6.93 53.05
N LYS A 55 -20.74 -8.11 53.41
CA LYS A 55 -21.53 -9.35 53.33
C LYS A 55 -22.74 -9.17 54.25
N ALA A 56 -23.95 -9.38 53.73
CA ALA A 56 -25.13 -9.52 54.58
C ALA A 56 -24.86 -10.68 55.55
N GLN A 57 -24.94 -10.43 56.86
CA GLN A 57 -24.90 -11.50 57.85
C GLN A 57 -26.16 -12.34 57.67
N GLU A 58 -25.99 -13.63 57.38
CA GLU A 58 -27.03 -14.63 57.61
C GLU A 58 -27.31 -14.66 59.13
N GLU A 59 -28.49 -14.20 59.55
CA GLU A 59 -29.00 -14.47 60.89
C GLU A 59 -29.26 -15.97 61.04
N THR A 60 -28.32 -16.66 61.66
CA THR A 60 -28.49 -18.03 62.15
C THR A 60 -29.39 -18.04 63.39
N LYS A 61 -30.61 -18.57 63.27
CA LYS A 61 -31.41 -19.15 64.39
C LYS A 61 -30.81 -20.50 64.84
N PRO A 62 -31.16 -21.16 65.99
CA PRO A 62 -32.01 -20.82 67.16
C PRO A 62 -31.33 -21.23 68.54
N PRO A 63 -32.01 -21.42 69.71
CA PRO A 63 -32.86 -22.60 70.02
C PRO A 63 -34.09 -22.34 70.94
N SER A 64 -34.67 -23.42 71.46
CA SER A 64 -36.08 -23.74 71.77
C SER A 64 -36.70 -23.34 73.13
N ALA A 65 -38.05 -23.43 73.14
CA ALA A 65 -38.95 -24.00 74.18
C ALA A 65 -39.58 -23.11 75.27
N GLY A 66 -40.94 -23.15 75.33
CA GLY A 66 -41.72 -23.21 76.57
C GLY A 66 -42.83 -22.15 76.79
N SER A 67 -44.10 -22.60 76.82
CA SER A 67 -45.23 -22.13 77.69
C SER A 67 -45.73 -20.67 77.54
N SER A 68 -47.00 -20.24 77.63
CA SER A 68 -48.37 -20.75 77.79
C SER A 68 -49.33 -19.54 77.76
N ALA A 69 -50.56 -19.72 77.26
CA ALA A 69 -51.84 -19.10 77.66
C ALA A 69 -52.18 -17.59 77.42
N MET A 70 -53.40 -17.39 76.88
CA MET A 70 -54.41 -16.29 77.07
C MET A 70 -53.98 -14.84 76.75
N GLU A 71 -54.80 -13.87 76.30
CA GLU A 71 -56.24 -13.68 76.08
C GLU A 71 -56.44 -12.35 75.29
N LYS A 72 -57.55 -12.30 74.53
CA LYS A 72 -58.35 -11.19 73.95
C LYS A 72 -57.90 -9.70 73.88
N THR A 73 -58.31 -9.12 72.74
CA THR A 73 -59.03 -7.84 72.48
C THR A 73 -58.32 -6.50 72.23
N HIS A 74 -58.88 -5.83 71.20
CA HIS A 74 -59.04 -4.40 70.91
C HIS A 74 -57.93 -3.59 70.20
N ASP A 75 -58.21 -3.33 68.92
CA ASP A 75 -58.50 -2.03 68.29
C ASP A 75 -57.38 -1.00 67.97
N SER A 76 -57.67 -0.34 66.85
CA SER A 76 -57.18 0.93 66.31
C SER A 76 -55.89 0.92 65.49
N GLY A 77 -56.05 1.44 64.27
CA GLY A 77 -55.09 1.36 63.18
C GLY A 77 -53.92 2.32 63.28
N VAL A 78 -52.85 1.95 62.58
CA VAL A 78 -51.78 2.84 62.13
C VAL A 78 -51.36 2.35 60.74
N GLU A 79 -51.23 3.28 59.81
CA GLU A 79 -50.75 3.10 58.44
C GLU A 79 -49.50 2.22 58.41
N THR A 80 -49.56 1.11 57.68
CA THR A 80 -48.36 0.36 57.32
C THR A 80 -47.67 1.11 56.19
N GLU A 81 -46.74 1.96 56.59
CA GLU A 81 -45.66 2.49 55.76
C GLU A 81 -45.05 1.32 54.96
N ARG A 82 -45.17 1.36 53.64
CA ARG A 82 -44.56 0.38 52.74
C ARG A 82 -43.04 0.49 52.91
N THR A 83 -42.44 -0.43 53.66
CA THR A 83 -40.99 -0.65 53.65
C THR A 83 -40.50 -0.82 52.20
N PRO A 84 -39.48 -0.06 51.76
CA PRO A 84 -38.90 -0.27 50.44
C PRO A 84 -38.24 -1.65 50.40
N THR A 85 -38.58 -2.45 49.40
CA THR A 85 -37.88 -3.70 49.08
C THR A 85 -36.38 -3.44 48.95
N PRO A 86 -35.50 -4.32 49.49
CA PRO A 86 -34.06 -4.14 49.37
C PRO A 86 -33.66 -4.21 47.89
N ASP A 87 -32.97 -3.17 47.42
CA ASP A 87 -32.41 -3.06 46.06
C ASP A 87 -31.76 -4.40 45.66
N ALA A 88 -32.32 -5.06 44.65
CA ALA A 88 -31.81 -6.33 44.15
C ALA A 88 -30.35 -6.15 43.71
N SER A 89 -29.42 -6.88 44.34
CA SER A 89 -28.00 -6.87 43.94
C SER A 89 -27.87 -7.26 42.47
N PRO A 90 -27.07 -6.56 41.66
CA PRO A 90 -26.93 -6.86 40.24
C PRO A 90 -26.45 -8.30 40.03
N SER A 91 -26.90 -8.93 38.94
CA SER A 91 -26.47 -10.29 38.60
C SER A 91 -24.94 -10.35 38.46
N PRO A 92 -24.26 -11.46 38.83
CA PRO A 92 -22.81 -11.57 38.71
C PRO A 92 -22.28 -11.25 37.31
N LEU A 93 -23.03 -11.62 36.27
CA LEU A 93 -22.70 -11.32 34.88
C LEU A 93 -22.81 -9.82 34.57
N MET A 94 -23.88 -9.16 35.00
CA MET A 94 -24.04 -7.72 34.81
C MET A 94 -23.00 -6.92 35.61
N ALA A 95 -22.69 -7.38 36.82
CA ALA A 95 -21.65 -6.80 37.65
C ALA A 95 -20.25 -6.97 37.06
N PHE A 96 -19.99 -8.09 36.38
CA PHE A 96 -18.74 -8.28 35.63
C PHE A 96 -18.69 -7.42 34.37
N LEU A 97 -19.76 -7.37 33.57
CA LEU A 97 -19.78 -6.61 32.31
C LEU A 97 -19.63 -5.10 32.53
N LEU A 98 -20.34 -4.55 33.52
CA LEU A 98 -20.36 -3.11 33.81
C LEU A 98 -19.44 -2.71 34.97
N SER A 99 -18.62 -3.63 35.48
CA SER A 99 -17.77 -3.41 36.65
C SER A 99 -18.53 -2.86 37.88
N LEU A 100 -19.76 -3.33 38.11
CA LEU A 100 -20.56 -2.92 39.27
C LEU A 100 -19.98 -3.53 40.56
N PRO A 101 -19.87 -2.76 41.65
CA PRO A 101 -19.33 -3.28 42.90
C PRO A 101 -20.27 -4.31 43.52
N ILE A 102 -19.74 -5.49 43.82
CA ILE A 102 -20.48 -6.58 44.49
C ILE A 102 -19.68 -7.19 45.65
N PRO A 103 -20.32 -7.88 46.62
CA PRO A 103 -19.68 -8.52 47.77
C PRO A 103 -18.56 -9.53 47.43
N SER A 104 -18.50 -10.00 46.18
CA SER A 104 -17.49 -10.95 45.72
C SER A 104 -16.15 -10.27 45.43
N ARG A 105 -15.15 -10.50 46.30
CA ARG A 105 -13.77 -10.06 46.07
C ARG A 105 -13.18 -10.63 44.78
N ALA A 106 -13.53 -11.87 44.44
CA ALA A 106 -13.02 -12.54 43.24
C ALA A 106 -13.48 -11.81 41.96
N ILE A 107 -14.75 -11.39 41.88
CA ILE A 107 -15.28 -10.70 40.70
C ILE A 107 -14.72 -9.28 40.59
N ASN A 108 -14.58 -8.57 41.72
CA ASN A 108 -13.96 -7.23 41.71
C ASN A 108 -12.48 -7.31 41.28
N LEU A 109 -11.74 -8.31 41.77
CA LEU A 109 -10.34 -8.53 41.36
C LEU A 109 -10.25 -8.95 39.88
N ALA A 110 -11.17 -9.79 39.41
CA ALA A 110 -11.24 -10.17 38.00
C ALA A 110 -11.51 -8.94 37.09
N ASN A 111 -12.41 -8.03 37.48
CA ASN A 111 -12.65 -6.79 36.74
C ASN A 111 -11.41 -5.90 36.67
N LEU A 112 -10.70 -5.75 37.80
CA LEU A 112 -9.43 -5.02 37.84
C LEU A 112 -8.40 -5.67 36.91
N ALA A 113 -8.24 -6.99 36.97
CA ALA A 113 -7.30 -7.73 36.13
C ALA A 113 -7.63 -7.59 34.64
N VAL A 114 -8.89 -7.76 34.24
CA VAL A 114 -9.34 -7.60 32.85
C VAL A 114 -9.06 -6.19 32.34
N ASN A 115 -9.45 -5.15 33.10
CA ASN A 115 -9.23 -3.77 32.67
C ASN A 115 -7.73 -3.45 32.56
N THR A 116 -6.92 -3.97 33.48
CA THR A 116 -5.46 -3.81 33.44
C THR A 116 -4.85 -4.50 32.22
N ILE A 117 -5.26 -5.74 31.91
CA ILE A 117 -4.79 -6.47 30.73
C ILE A 117 -5.18 -5.73 29.43
N LEU A 118 -6.41 -5.23 29.34
CA LEU A 118 -6.85 -4.43 28.20
C LEU A 118 -6.03 -3.14 28.04
N PHE A 119 -5.70 -2.48 29.15
CA PHE A 119 -4.84 -1.29 29.12
C PHE A 119 -3.43 -1.65 28.63
N LEU A 120 -2.86 -2.77 29.10
CA LEU A 120 -1.58 -3.26 28.64
C LEU A 120 -1.59 -3.61 27.15
N PHE A 121 -2.69 -4.15 26.61
CA PHE A 121 -2.85 -4.38 25.17
C PHE A 121 -2.91 -3.08 24.36
N ALA A 122 -3.59 -2.06 24.86
CA ALA A 122 -3.58 -0.74 24.22
C ALA A 122 -2.18 -0.11 24.25
N MET A 123 -1.45 -0.26 25.36
CA MET A 123 -0.08 0.20 25.48
C MET A 123 0.88 -0.58 24.58
N ASP A 124 0.70 -1.89 24.42
CA ASP A 124 1.46 -2.70 23.46
C ASP A 124 1.30 -2.12 22.05
N LEU A 125 0.06 -2.02 21.53
CA LEU A 125 -0.19 -1.45 20.21
C LEU A 125 0.39 -0.04 20.04
N ALA A 126 0.22 0.84 21.02
CA ALA A 126 0.64 2.23 20.93
C ALA A 126 2.15 2.44 21.06
N LEU A 127 2.86 1.59 21.82
CA LEU A 127 4.26 1.80 22.18
C LEU A 127 5.21 0.78 21.54
N THR A 128 4.73 -0.24 20.82
CA THR A 128 5.63 -1.26 20.25
C THR A 128 6.72 -0.62 19.38
N SER A 129 6.39 0.38 18.57
CA SER A 129 7.35 1.12 17.72
C SER A 129 8.36 1.96 18.49
N SER A 130 8.06 2.30 19.74
CA SER A 130 8.98 3.01 20.64
C SER A 130 9.96 2.05 21.31
N VAL A 131 9.52 0.81 21.58
CA VAL A 131 10.29 -0.19 22.33
C VAL A 131 11.23 -1.00 21.43
N ASP A 132 10.81 -1.31 20.20
CA ASP A 132 11.60 -2.07 19.23
C ASP A 132 11.83 -1.24 17.96
N ASP A 133 13.05 -0.72 17.82
CA ASP A 133 13.45 0.14 16.69
C ASP A 133 13.95 -0.66 15.46
N ALA A 134 13.97 -2.00 15.54
CA ALA A 134 14.38 -2.91 14.48
C ALA A 134 15.75 -2.59 13.85
N ARG A 135 16.71 -2.03 14.60
CA ARG A 135 18.03 -1.61 14.07
C ARG A 135 18.84 -2.71 13.40
N ASP A 136 18.63 -3.95 13.80
CA ASP A 136 19.35 -5.15 13.34
C ASP A 136 18.70 -5.82 12.11
N VAL A 137 17.60 -5.27 11.56
CA VAL A 137 16.91 -5.88 10.41
C VAL A 137 17.84 -5.97 9.18
N VAL A 138 17.98 -7.17 8.63
CA VAL A 138 18.61 -7.39 7.33
C VAL A 138 17.51 -7.70 6.33
N PHE A 139 17.44 -6.95 5.25
CA PHE A 139 16.53 -7.23 4.15
C PHE A 139 17.22 -6.99 2.80
N THR A 140 16.76 -7.70 1.77
CA THR A 140 17.00 -7.33 0.39
C THR A 140 15.73 -7.55 -0.42
N ARG A 141 15.49 -6.69 -1.40
CA ARG A 141 14.34 -6.80 -2.30
C ARG A 141 14.67 -6.33 -3.70
N VAL A 142 13.85 -6.76 -4.64
CA VAL A 142 13.87 -6.30 -6.02
C VAL A 142 13.04 -5.02 -6.10
N GLY A 143 13.65 -3.95 -6.58
CA GLY A 143 13.00 -2.69 -6.94
C GLY A 143 12.61 -2.69 -8.42
N ALA A 144 12.80 -1.57 -9.10
CA ALA A 144 12.52 -1.37 -10.53
C ALA A 144 13.11 -2.48 -11.39
N VAL A 145 12.32 -3.00 -12.32
CA VAL A 145 12.73 -4.07 -13.23
C VAL A 145 12.67 -3.55 -14.66
N TYR A 146 13.78 -3.62 -15.35
CA TYR A 146 13.92 -3.22 -16.75
C TYR A 146 13.92 -4.46 -17.65
N PRO A 147 13.78 -4.30 -18.96
CA PRO A 147 14.03 -5.40 -19.90
C PRO A 147 15.46 -5.92 -19.81
N ASP A 148 16.43 -5.06 -19.50
CA ASP A 148 17.87 -5.35 -19.51
C ASP A 148 18.52 -5.27 -18.13
N GLY A 149 17.73 -5.18 -17.06
CA GLY A 149 18.27 -4.97 -15.72
C GLY A 149 17.25 -4.95 -14.59
N ALA A 150 17.72 -4.74 -13.37
CA ALA A 150 16.87 -4.54 -12.20
C ALA A 150 17.60 -3.76 -11.11
N LYS A 151 16.88 -3.03 -10.26
CA LYS A 151 17.42 -2.44 -9.03
C LYS A 151 17.27 -3.44 -7.87
N ILE A 152 18.30 -3.58 -7.05
CA ILE A 152 18.27 -4.34 -5.81
C ILE A 152 18.52 -3.39 -4.65
N VAL A 153 17.60 -3.38 -3.69
CA VAL A 153 17.70 -2.60 -2.45
C VAL A 153 18.16 -3.54 -1.35
N VAL A 154 19.21 -3.16 -0.63
CA VAL A 154 19.83 -3.97 0.43
C VAL A 154 19.97 -3.13 1.68
N ARG A 155 19.56 -3.68 2.83
CA ARG A 155 19.98 -3.21 4.15
C ARG A 155 20.76 -4.29 4.87
N TYR A 156 22.01 -4.00 5.23
CA TYR A 156 22.87 -4.94 5.95
C TYR A 156 23.73 -4.20 6.99
N PRO A 157 23.24 -4.01 8.23
CA PRO A 157 24.01 -3.34 9.27
C PRO A 157 25.22 -4.18 9.72
N LEU A 158 26.28 -3.50 10.15
CA LEU A 158 27.38 -4.15 10.89
C LEU A 158 26.84 -4.72 12.20
N SER A 159 27.04 -6.02 12.44
CA SER A 159 26.72 -6.61 13.74
C SER A 159 27.50 -5.89 14.85
N PRO A 160 26.88 -5.54 15.99
CA PRO A 160 27.61 -4.98 17.14
C PRO A 160 28.76 -5.87 17.63
N GLN A 161 28.73 -7.18 17.32
CA GLN A 161 29.76 -8.16 17.66
C GLN A 161 30.90 -8.24 16.62
N ALA A 162 30.78 -7.55 15.48
CA ALA A 162 31.79 -7.50 14.43
C ALA A 162 32.62 -6.20 14.46
N ALA A 163 32.47 -5.37 15.50
CA ALA A 163 33.51 -4.40 15.82
C ALA A 163 34.77 -5.22 16.17
N PRO A 164 35.89 -5.04 15.45
CA PRO A 164 37.12 -5.74 15.82
C PRO A 164 37.42 -5.39 17.28
N SER A 165 37.44 -6.41 18.13
CA SER A 165 38.07 -6.32 19.44
C SER A 165 39.42 -5.69 19.22
N ARG A 166 39.66 -4.55 19.86
CA ARG A 166 40.93 -3.83 19.84
C ARG A 166 42.01 -4.79 20.32
N VAL A 167 42.66 -5.48 19.39
CA VAL A 167 43.86 -6.26 19.65
C VAL A 167 44.97 -5.24 19.73
N GLU A 168 45.35 -4.91 20.96
CA GLU A 168 46.66 -4.33 21.23
C GLU A 168 47.68 -5.46 21.03
N ASP A 169 48.21 -5.63 19.83
CA ASP A 169 49.40 -6.43 19.62
C ASP A 169 50.43 -5.61 18.84
N GLU A 170 51.57 -5.43 19.50
CA GLU A 170 52.78 -4.79 19.00
C GLU A 170 53.35 -5.52 17.77
N ASP A 171 53.81 -4.71 16.81
CA ASP A 171 54.94 -4.93 15.89
C ASP A 171 55.53 -6.34 15.76
N LEU A 172 55.33 -7.00 14.61
CA LEU A 172 56.43 -7.69 13.91
C LEU A 172 56.10 -8.09 12.46
N TYR A 173 56.99 -7.69 11.55
CA TYR A 173 57.13 -8.05 10.12
C TYR A 173 56.17 -7.42 9.09
N GLY A 174 56.76 -6.53 8.28
CA GLY A 174 56.14 -5.83 7.18
C GLY A 174 55.80 -6.72 5.98
N PHE A 175 54.53 -6.65 5.58
CA PHE A 175 54.07 -6.85 4.22
C PHE A 175 52.82 -5.98 4.05
N GLU A 176 52.90 -4.91 3.26
CA GLU A 176 51.78 -3.99 3.02
C GLU A 176 50.70 -4.69 2.19
N ALA A 177 49.65 -5.18 2.84
CA ALA A 177 48.34 -5.38 2.22
C ALA A 177 47.65 -4.02 2.05
N PRO A 178 46.83 -3.79 1.00
CA PRO A 178 46.17 -2.50 0.81
C PRO A 178 45.28 -2.19 2.03
N SER A 179 45.66 -1.14 2.75
CA SER A 179 45.03 -0.69 3.99
C SER A 179 43.55 -0.38 3.76
N GLN A 180 42.66 -1.08 4.47
CA GLN A 180 41.30 -0.60 4.69
C GLN A 180 41.36 0.79 5.36
N PRO A 181 40.50 1.74 4.97
CA PRO A 181 40.55 3.08 5.55
C PRO A 181 40.18 3.04 7.03
N THR A 182 41.19 3.30 7.86
CA THR A 182 41.09 3.55 9.30
C THR A 182 40.56 4.96 9.54
N SER A 183 39.25 5.16 9.40
CA SER A 183 38.52 6.32 9.92
C SER A 183 37.19 5.83 10.47
N GLY A 184 36.81 6.26 11.67
CA GLY A 184 35.70 5.75 12.49
C GLY A 184 34.28 5.80 11.90
N ASP A 185 34.12 6.07 10.60
CA ASP A 185 32.87 6.16 9.84
C ASP A 185 32.64 4.93 8.92
N GLY A 186 33.24 3.79 9.26
CA GLY A 186 33.40 2.59 8.43
C GLY A 186 32.22 2.22 7.52
N TRP A 187 32.47 2.20 6.21
CA TRP A 187 31.57 1.69 5.17
C TRP A 187 31.56 0.15 5.23
N HIS A 188 30.38 -0.46 5.09
CA HIS A 188 30.24 -1.92 4.95
C HIS A 188 30.01 -2.23 3.47
N VAL A 189 30.96 -2.92 2.83
CA VAL A 189 30.85 -3.28 1.42
C VAL A 189 30.14 -4.63 1.29
N VAL A 190 28.93 -4.62 0.72
CA VAL A 190 28.19 -5.82 0.32
C VAL A 190 28.26 -5.96 -1.19
N HIS A 191 28.47 -7.17 -1.69
CA HIS A 191 28.42 -7.46 -3.12
C HIS A 191 27.12 -8.17 -3.46
N VAL A 192 26.40 -7.66 -4.45
CA VAL A 192 25.27 -8.35 -5.07
C VAL A 192 25.80 -9.15 -6.25
N VAL A 193 25.67 -10.47 -6.17
CA VAL A 193 26.11 -11.41 -7.20
C VAL A 193 24.88 -11.99 -7.87
N TRP A 194 24.84 -12.00 -9.21
CA TRP A 194 23.69 -12.51 -9.96
C TRP A 194 24.09 -13.34 -11.18
N ARG A 195 23.15 -14.21 -11.61
CA ARG A 195 23.23 -15.00 -12.85
C ARG A 195 21.84 -15.32 -13.38
N GLN A 196 21.75 -15.67 -14.65
CA GLN A 196 20.52 -16.20 -15.23
C GLN A 196 20.16 -17.53 -14.55
N ALA A 197 18.90 -17.71 -14.17
CA ALA A 197 18.42 -18.94 -13.55
C ALA A 197 18.42 -20.07 -14.59
N ARG A 198 18.88 -21.27 -14.21
CA ARG A 198 18.86 -22.44 -15.10
C ARG A 198 17.48 -23.09 -15.07
N SER A 199 16.94 -23.40 -16.24
CA SER A 199 15.79 -24.31 -16.37
C SER A 199 16.26 -25.75 -16.11
N GLY A 200 16.21 -26.20 -14.85
CA GLY A 200 16.52 -27.58 -14.45
C GLY A 200 17.57 -27.71 -13.33
N ASN A 201 17.15 -28.34 -12.22
CA ASN A 201 17.88 -28.73 -10.99
C ASN A 201 18.68 -27.64 -10.25
N ASN A 202 18.27 -27.40 -9.00
CA ASN A 202 18.92 -26.59 -7.94
C ASN A 202 20.41 -26.95 -7.76
N THR A 203 21.27 -26.42 -8.63
CA THR A 203 22.71 -26.36 -8.37
C THR A 203 22.96 -25.06 -7.63
N PRO A 204 23.42 -25.12 -6.35
CA PRO A 204 23.73 -23.92 -5.58
C PRO A 204 24.63 -22.99 -6.38
N LEU A 205 24.60 -21.70 -6.07
CA LEU A 205 25.37 -20.65 -6.73
C LEU A 205 26.91 -20.84 -6.65
N ASN A 206 27.42 -22.00 -6.22
CA ASN A 206 28.81 -22.31 -5.91
C ASN A 206 29.68 -22.90 -7.05
N GLN A 207 29.17 -23.18 -8.25
CA GLN A 207 29.99 -23.77 -9.34
C GLN A 207 30.04 -22.93 -10.63
N ASP A 208 31.26 -22.48 -10.97
CA ASP A 208 31.85 -22.27 -12.31
C ASP A 208 30.95 -21.77 -13.46
N MET A 209 30.32 -20.61 -13.28
CA MET A 209 29.90 -19.77 -14.40
C MET A 209 30.27 -18.32 -14.14
N LEU A 210 30.48 -17.52 -15.19
CA LEU A 210 30.75 -16.09 -15.15
C LEU A 210 29.70 -15.38 -14.27
N ARG A 211 30.01 -15.18 -12.99
CA ARG A 211 29.16 -14.47 -12.04
C ARG A 211 29.37 -12.98 -12.25
N ARG A 212 28.29 -12.25 -12.50
CA ARG A 212 28.34 -10.80 -12.46
C ARG A 212 28.19 -10.35 -11.01
N THR A 213 28.93 -9.31 -10.64
CA THR A 213 28.96 -8.79 -9.29
C THR A 213 28.96 -7.27 -9.32
N ARG A 214 28.30 -6.64 -8.34
CA ARG A 214 28.33 -5.20 -8.15
C ARG A 214 28.43 -4.90 -6.66
N ALA A 215 29.42 -4.09 -6.32
CA ALA A 215 29.66 -3.66 -4.95
C ALA A 215 28.66 -2.57 -4.56
N LEU A 216 28.24 -2.61 -3.30
CA LEU A 216 27.36 -1.63 -2.68
C LEU A 216 27.99 -1.19 -1.35
N ASN A 217 28.21 0.12 -1.22
CA ASN A 217 28.80 0.72 -0.02
C ASN A 217 27.68 1.14 0.91
N LEU A 218 27.48 0.40 2.00
CA LEU A 218 26.48 0.69 3.02
C LEU A 218 27.10 1.57 4.11
N THR A 219 26.38 2.61 4.53
CA THR A 219 26.87 3.60 5.48
C THR A 219 25.92 3.78 6.64
N ARG A 220 26.43 4.17 7.81
CA ARG A 220 25.57 4.52 8.95
C ARG A 220 24.65 5.70 8.63
N GLU A 221 25.13 6.68 7.86
CA GLU A 221 24.35 7.87 7.47
C GLU A 221 23.09 7.47 6.69
N HIS A 222 23.19 6.48 5.81
CA HIS A 222 22.07 5.92 5.06
C HIS A 222 21.42 4.71 5.75
N ASP A 223 21.57 4.58 7.07
CA ASP A 223 21.00 3.49 7.88
C ASP A 223 21.34 2.09 7.36
N TRP A 224 22.54 1.96 6.80
CA TRP A 224 23.06 0.75 6.15
C TRP A 224 22.19 0.26 5.00
N VAL A 225 21.39 1.15 4.40
CA VAL A 225 20.59 0.90 3.21
C VAL A 225 21.34 1.40 1.98
N GLY A 226 21.27 0.64 0.90
CA GLY A 226 21.78 1.06 -0.39
C GLY A 226 21.04 0.37 -1.52
N THR A 227 21.02 1.02 -2.68
CA THR A 227 20.41 0.49 -3.90
C THR A 227 21.47 0.37 -4.99
N VAL A 228 21.46 -0.77 -5.69
CA VAL A 228 22.34 -1.03 -6.82
C VAL A 228 21.52 -1.38 -8.05
N THR A 229 21.88 -0.82 -9.20
CA THR A 229 21.29 -1.23 -10.49
C THR A 229 22.09 -2.42 -11.01
N LEU A 230 21.44 -3.40 -11.60
CA LEU A 230 22.06 -4.55 -12.26
C LEU A 230 21.74 -4.44 -13.74
N ASP A 231 22.74 -4.65 -14.61
CA ASP A 231 22.62 -4.33 -16.04
C ASP A 231 23.02 -5.52 -16.94
N GLY A 232 22.67 -5.42 -18.22
CA GLY A 232 23.07 -6.34 -19.30
C GLY A 232 22.36 -7.70 -19.26
N MET A 233 21.14 -7.72 -18.75
CA MET A 233 20.27 -8.89 -18.72
C MET A 233 19.48 -9.02 -20.02
N TYR A 234 18.89 -10.19 -20.26
CA TYR A 234 17.96 -10.39 -21.37
C TYR A 234 16.52 -10.09 -20.90
N PRO A 235 15.67 -9.54 -21.78
CA PRO A 235 14.24 -9.35 -21.49
C PRO A 235 13.52 -10.65 -21.18
N ASP A 236 12.45 -10.57 -20.40
CA ASP A 236 11.56 -11.69 -20.05
C ASP A 236 12.30 -12.95 -19.56
N THR A 237 13.37 -12.78 -18.79
CA THR A 237 14.29 -13.85 -18.39
C THR A 237 14.41 -13.92 -16.88
N GLU A 238 14.41 -15.14 -16.35
CA GLU A 238 14.55 -15.38 -14.91
C GLU A 238 16.03 -15.32 -14.48
N TYR A 239 16.27 -14.60 -13.39
CA TYR A 239 17.57 -14.41 -12.76
C TYR A 239 17.50 -14.78 -11.29
N GLU A 240 18.64 -15.19 -10.74
CA GLU A 240 18.83 -15.34 -9.31
C GLU A 240 19.98 -14.43 -8.83
N TYR A 241 19.86 -13.93 -7.60
CA TYR A 241 20.87 -13.11 -6.96
C TYR A 241 21.08 -13.51 -5.49
N MET A 242 22.26 -13.19 -4.97
CA MET A 242 22.63 -13.39 -3.58
C MET A 242 23.53 -12.27 -3.08
N LEU A 243 23.60 -12.12 -1.75
CA LEU A 243 24.51 -11.19 -1.09
C LEU A 243 25.80 -11.90 -0.69
N THR A 244 26.94 -11.26 -0.93
CA THR A 244 28.27 -11.77 -0.56
C THR A 244 29.12 -10.69 0.09
N SER A 245 30.07 -11.11 0.91
CA SER A 245 31.12 -10.24 1.47
C SER A 245 32.17 -9.91 0.40
N SER A 246 33.13 -9.05 0.73
CA SER A 246 34.23 -8.65 -0.17
C SER A 246 35.14 -9.81 -0.57
N ASP A 247 35.22 -10.85 0.26
CA ASP A 247 35.90 -12.12 -0.02
C ASP A 247 35.02 -13.12 -0.80
N GLN A 248 33.88 -12.66 -1.33
CA GLN A 248 32.88 -13.46 -2.05
C GLN A 248 32.23 -14.57 -1.21
N THR A 249 32.37 -14.53 0.12
CA THR A 249 31.66 -15.47 0.99
C THR A 249 30.16 -15.14 1.02
N PRO A 250 29.27 -16.13 0.86
CA PRO A 250 27.83 -15.92 0.99
C PRO A 250 27.45 -15.34 2.34
N LEU A 251 26.78 -14.18 2.34
CA LEU A 251 26.26 -13.59 3.57
C LEU A 251 25.03 -14.35 4.05
N LYS A 252 24.83 -14.35 5.37
CA LYS A 252 23.62 -14.91 6.00
C LYS A 252 22.42 -14.06 5.64
N TYR A 253 21.43 -14.67 5.00
CA TYR A 253 20.19 -14.02 4.64
C TYR A 253 19.01 -15.02 4.74
N PRO A 254 18.03 -14.78 5.64
CA PRO A 254 18.00 -13.69 6.60
C PRO A 254 19.08 -13.83 7.66
N ALA A 255 19.61 -12.70 8.13
CA ALA A 255 20.21 -12.69 9.45
C ALA A 255 19.07 -12.66 10.48
N VAL A 256 18.94 -13.73 11.28
CA VAL A 256 18.08 -13.70 12.46
C VAL A 256 18.86 -13.01 13.55
N SER A 257 18.26 -12.01 14.21
CA SER A 257 18.94 -11.33 15.30
C SER A 257 18.92 -12.13 16.60
N ALA A 258 19.90 -11.86 17.47
CA ALA A 258 19.96 -12.45 18.81
C ALA A 258 18.69 -12.13 19.64
N ALA A 259 18.08 -10.95 19.44
CA ALA A 259 16.82 -10.57 20.09
C ALA A 259 15.60 -11.35 19.54
N SER A 260 15.62 -11.72 18.26
CA SER A 260 14.62 -12.62 17.64
C SER A 260 14.75 -14.08 18.12
N SER A 261 15.87 -14.45 18.75
CA SER A 261 16.16 -15.84 19.10
C SER A 261 15.34 -16.34 20.30
N PHE A 262 14.99 -15.46 21.25
CA PHE A 262 14.23 -15.85 22.45
C PHE A 262 12.73 -16.08 22.19
N ILE A 263 12.15 -15.36 21.21
CA ILE A 263 10.75 -15.58 20.79
C ILE A 263 10.69 -16.70 19.75
N SER A 264 11.70 -16.83 18.88
CA SER A 264 11.78 -17.93 17.91
C SER A 264 12.00 -19.29 18.57
N SER A 265 12.59 -19.36 19.78
CA SER A 265 12.69 -20.62 20.53
C SER A 265 11.35 -21.15 21.07
N LEU A 266 10.28 -20.34 21.01
CA LEU A 266 8.92 -20.74 21.40
C LEU A 266 8.07 -21.18 20.20
N SER A 267 8.55 -21.01 18.97
CA SER A 267 7.89 -21.48 17.75
C SER A 267 8.64 -22.69 17.17
N PHE A 268 7.92 -23.79 16.93
CA PHE A 268 8.43 -25.03 16.32
C PHE A 268 8.75 -24.87 14.81
N LEU A 269 9.35 -23.76 14.39
CA LEU A 269 9.77 -23.54 13.01
C LEU A 269 11.25 -23.94 12.82
N PRO A 270 11.59 -24.70 11.76
CA PRO A 270 12.97 -25.13 11.51
C PRO A 270 13.89 -23.91 11.35
N THR A 271 14.82 -23.74 12.28
CA THR A 271 15.82 -22.65 12.30
C THR A 271 17.07 -23.08 11.51
N GLU A 272 16.92 -23.53 10.26
CA GLU A 272 18.08 -23.61 9.38
C GLU A 272 18.33 -22.24 8.76
N LEU A 273 19.25 -21.51 9.39
CA LEU A 273 19.79 -20.25 8.93
C LEU A 273 20.64 -20.51 7.67
N ALA A 274 19.99 -20.57 6.50
CA ALA A 274 20.66 -20.84 5.23
C ALA A 274 21.60 -19.68 4.85
N SER A 275 22.89 -19.82 5.16
CA SER A 275 23.92 -19.01 4.52
C SER A 275 23.88 -19.26 3.02
N GLY A 276 23.80 -18.20 2.21
CA GLY A 276 23.79 -18.34 0.75
C GLY A 276 22.44 -18.72 0.11
N ARG A 277 21.31 -18.34 0.70
CA ARG A 277 20.00 -18.39 0.03
C ARG A 277 19.96 -17.41 -1.15
N SER A 278 19.71 -17.93 -2.36
CA SER A 278 19.42 -17.12 -3.56
C SER A 278 17.97 -16.60 -3.52
N LEU A 279 17.77 -15.40 -4.07
CA LEU A 279 16.46 -14.85 -4.40
C LEU A 279 16.30 -14.74 -5.91
N HIS A 280 15.08 -14.78 -6.40
CA HIS A 280 14.77 -14.81 -7.83
C HIS A 280 13.97 -13.58 -8.26
N PHE A 281 14.15 -13.18 -9.52
CA PHE A 281 13.30 -12.21 -10.20
C PHE A 281 13.30 -12.49 -11.71
N ARG A 282 12.34 -11.93 -12.42
CA ARG A 282 12.26 -12.00 -13.88
C ARG A 282 12.32 -10.59 -14.45
N THR A 283 13.18 -10.35 -15.43
CA THR A 283 13.23 -9.08 -16.16
C THR A 283 11.94 -8.85 -16.93
N PHE A 284 11.60 -7.59 -17.17
CA PHE A 284 10.35 -7.27 -17.88
C PHE A 284 10.49 -7.58 -19.38
N PRO A 285 9.37 -7.83 -20.09
CA PRO A 285 9.42 -7.94 -21.54
C PRO A 285 9.76 -6.58 -22.16
N ASP A 286 10.50 -6.61 -23.27
CA ASP A 286 10.88 -5.39 -24.00
C ASP A 286 9.65 -4.79 -24.72
N PRO A 287 9.29 -3.52 -24.42
CA PRO A 287 8.18 -2.84 -25.08
C PRO A 287 8.31 -2.67 -26.61
N LEU A 288 9.52 -2.75 -27.17
CA LEU A 288 9.81 -2.55 -28.59
C LEU A 288 9.80 -3.84 -29.41
N LEU A 289 9.94 -5.01 -28.78
CA LEU A 289 10.00 -6.30 -29.47
C LEU A 289 8.63 -6.84 -29.94
N ARG A 290 7.63 -5.96 -30.16
CA ARG A 290 6.28 -6.26 -30.67
C ARG A 290 6.24 -6.91 -32.07
N HIS A 291 7.39 -7.12 -32.70
CA HIS A 291 7.51 -7.58 -34.08
C HIS A 291 7.10 -9.04 -34.32
N ASP A 292 6.88 -9.83 -33.26
CA ASP A 292 6.44 -11.23 -33.37
C ASP A 292 4.92 -11.43 -33.21
N GLY A 293 4.15 -10.34 -33.06
CA GLY A 293 2.69 -10.40 -32.94
C GLY A 293 2.18 -10.92 -31.59
N ARG A 294 3.03 -11.00 -30.55
CA ARG A 294 2.60 -11.44 -29.22
C ARG A 294 2.35 -10.22 -28.33
N GLY A 295 1.09 -9.98 -27.96
CA GLY A 295 0.75 -9.02 -26.90
C GLY A 295 1.20 -9.50 -25.52
N ALA A 296 1.12 -8.63 -24.51
CA ALA A 296 1.48 -8.94 -23.14
C ALA A 296 0.38 -9.77 -22.45
N HIS A 297 0.79 -10.69 -21.57
CA HIS A 297 -0.10 -11.40 -20.66
C HIS A 297 0.54 -11.48 -19.28
N PHE A 298 0.09 -10.63 -18.37
CA PHE A 298 0.66 -10.54 -17.03
C PHE A 298 -0.38 -10.08 -16.00
N LYS A 299 -0.06 -10.28 -14.72
CA LYS A 299 -0.88 -9.85 -13.59
C LYS A 299 -0.08 -8.96 -12.66
N PHE A 300 -0.71 -7.95 -12.07
CA PHE A 300 -0.09 -7.12 -11.02
C PHE A 300 -1.09 -6.81 -9.91
N ILE A 301 -0.56 -6.39 -8.76
CA ILE A 301 -1.35 -6.05 -7.57
C ILE A 301 -1.31 -4.55 -7.32
N ALA A 302 -2.41 -3.95 -6.88
CA ALA A 302 -2.46 -2.57 -6.39
C ALA A 302 -3.19 -2.49 -5.05
N THR A 303 -2.61 -1.77 -4.07
CA THR A 303 -3.17 -1.52 -2.74
C THR A 303 -2.35 -0.45 -2.00
N SER A 304 -2.78 -0.01 -0.82
CA SER A 304 -2.13 0.96 0.07
C SER A 304 -2.53 0.70 1.52
N CYS A 305 -2.03 1.50 2.47
CA CYS A 305 -2.47 1.52 3.86
C CYS A 305 -2.17 0.23 4.63
N VAL A 306 -1.07 0.24 5.40
CA VAL A 306 -0.68 -0.85 6.29
C VAL A 306 -0.35 -0.34 7.68
N THR A 307 -1.07 -0.86 8.68
CA THR A 307 -0.66 -0.78 10.08
C THR A 307 -0.28 -2.17 10.60
N PRO A 308 0.95 -2.36 11.12
CA PRO A 308 1.34 -3.59 11.80
C PRO A 308 0.44 -3.92 12.98
N ASN A 309 0.12 -5.21 13.11
CA ASN A 309 -0.72 -5.77 14.16
C ASN A 309 -2.08 -5.07 14.30
N PHE A 310 -2.72 -4.74 13.17
CA PHE A 310 -4.08 -4.21 13.18
C PHE A 310 -5.02 -5.02 12.27
N PRO A 311 -6.26 -5.34 12.72
CA PRO A 311 -6.77 -5.24 14.09
C PRO A 311 -5.93 -6.03 15.11
N TYR A 312 -5.81 -5.49 16.33
CA TYR A 312 -4.83 -5.96 17.31
C TYR A 312 -5.01 -7.42 17.70
N VAL A 313 -3.88 -8.13 17.74
CA VAL A 313 -3.72 -9.47 18.30
C VAL A 313 -2.56 -9.45 19.30
N PRO A 314 -2.77 -9.89 20.56
CA PRO A 314 -1.70 -9.91 21.56
C PRO A 314 -0.49 -10.72 21.10
N LEU A 315 0.72 -10.25 21.41
CA LEU A 315 1.99 -10.93 21.13
C LEU A 315 2.31 -11.11 19.63
N HIS A 316 1.63 -10.39 18.75
CA HIS A 316 1.83 -10.44 17.29
C HIS A 316 2.25 -9.07 16.72
N GLY A 317 2.95 -8.23 17.50
CA GLY A 317 3.29 -6.84 17.17
C GLY A 317 4.06 -6.59 15.86
N ARG A 318 4.55 -7.63 15.19
CA ARG A 318 5.23 -7.57 13.89
C ARG A 318 4.40 -8.13 12.72
N ARG A 319 3.21 -8.68 12.99
CA ARG A 319 2.37 -9.31 11.96
C ARG A 319 1.69 -8.25 11.12
N ILE A 320 1.63 -8.46 9.80
CA ILE A 320 0.80 -7.65 8.90
C ILE A 320 -0.10 -8.62 8.13
N ARG A 321 -1.33 -8.83 8.62
CA ARG A 321 -2.19 -9.93 8.13
C ARG A 321 -2.56 -9.78 6.65
N GLY A 322 -2.65 -8.57 6.13
CA GLY A 322 -2.84 -8.32 4.70
C GLY A 322 -1.80 -9.01 3.81
N PHE A 323 -0.53 -8.93 4.18
CA PHE A 323 0.55 -9.60 3.43
C PHE A 323 0.51 -11.13 3.58
N ASP A 324 0.03 -11.66 4.72
CA ASP A 324 -0.17 -13.11 4.86
C ASP A 324 -1.20 -13.63 3.85
N LEU A 325 -2.35 -12.94 3.77
CA LEU A 325 -3.45 -13.27 2.85
C LEU A 325 -3.03 -13.07 1.39
N LEU A 326 -2.31 -11.98 1.09
CA LEU A 326 -1.78 -11.72 -0.25
C LEU A 326 -0.79 -12.81 -0.69
N ALA A 327 0.12 -13.23 0.20
CA ALA A 327 1.06 -14.31 -0.11
C ALA A 327 0.35 -15.65 -0.37
N GLU A 328 -0.71 -15.95 0.38
CA GLU A 328 -1.55 -17.13 0.17
C GLU A 328 -2.35 -17.06 -1.14
N TYR A 329 -2.78 -15.87 -1.55
CA TYR A 329 -3.45 -15.64 -2.83
C TYR A 329 -2.51 -15.84 -4.02
N ILE A 330 -1.31 -15.25 -3.98
CA ILE A 330 -0.34 -15.33 -5.09
C ILE A 330 0.31 -16.72 -5.15
N TRP A 331 0.63 -17.31 -4.00
CA TRP A 331 1.30 -18.62 -3.89
C TRP A 331 0.52 -19.53 -2.94
N PRO A 332 -0.60 -20.13 -3.40
CA PRO A 332 -1.41 -21.01 -2.57
C PRO A 332 -0.61 -22.23 -2.11
N PRO A 333 -0.80 -22.71 -0.87
CA PRO A 333 -0.14 -23.92 -0.38
C PRO A 333 -0.61 -25.13 -1.19
N ALA A 334 0.32 -26.04 -1.51
CA ALA A 334 0.10 -27.18 -2.41
C ALA A 334 -1.03 -28.15 -2.00
N SER A 335 -1.60 -28.04 -0.80
CA SER A 335 -2.65 -28.94 -0.27
C SER A 335 -4.09 -28.50 -0.56
N SER A 336 -4.33 -27.40 -1.28
CA SER A 336 -5.68 -26.94 -1.63
C SER A 336 -6.25 -27.58 -2.91
N ALA A 337 -5.50 -28.45 -3.59
CA ALA A 337 -6.04 -29.29 -4.66
C ALA A 337 -6.92 -30.39 -4.05
N SER A 338 -8.24 -30.20 -4.17
CA SER A 338 -9.30 -31.10 -3.72
C SER A 338 -8.99 -32.58 -3.94
N THR A 339 -8.91 -33.36 -2.86
CA THR A 339 -9.07 -34.81 -2.90
C THR A 339 -10.51 -35.10 -3.34
N PRO A 340 -10.75 -35.83 -4.44
CA PRO A 340 -12.10 -36.24 -4.78
C PRO A 340 -12.59 -37.19 -3.68
N VAL A 341 -13.71 -36.84 -3.05
CA VAL A 341 -14.43 -37.71 -2.12
C VAL A 341 -14.93 -38.90 -2.91
N LEU A 342 -14.21 -40.03 -2.83
CA LEU A 342 -14.70 -41.31 -3.31
C LEU A 342 -15.76 -41.81 -2.33
N SER A 343 -17.02 -41.77 -2.75
CA SER A 343 -18.12 -42.48 -2.10
C SER A 343 -17.78 -43.98 -2.01
N PRO A 344 -18.03 -44.66 -0.88
CA PRO A 344 -17.71 -46.07 -0.75
C PRO A 344 -18.78 -46.91 -1.45
N VAL A 345 -18.45 -47.46 -2.62
CA VAL A 345 -19.20 -48.58 -3.19
C VAL A 345 -18.68 -49.85 -2.54
N ALA A 346 -19.57 -50.53 -1.81
CA ALA A 346 -19.34 -51.84 -1.25
C ALA A 346 -19.32 -52.91 -2.36
N SER A 347 -18.31 -53.77 -2.36
CA SER A 347 -18.50 -55.17 -2.78
C SER A 347 -17.47 -56.09 -2.12
N SER A 348 -18.00 -57.23 -1.69
CA SER A 348 -17.41 -58.32 -0.94
C SER A 348 -16.89 -59.44 -1.85
N GLY A 349 -15.79 -60.10 -1.49
CA GLY A 349 -15.51 -61.50 -1.89
C GLY A 349 -14.07 -61.79 -2.34
N PRO A 350 -13.56 -63.04 -2.16
CA PRO A 350 -12.20 -63.26 -1.67
C PRO A 350 -11.19 -63.84 -2.66
N ALA A 351 -9.91 -63.58 -2.35
CA ALA A 351 -8.68 -64.38 -2.54
C ALA A 351 -8.50 -65.23 -3.82
N GLN A 352 -7.42 -64.98 -4.55
CA GLN A 352 -6.45 -66.03 -4.94
C GLN A 352 -5.04 -65.45 -5.19
N ASN A 353 -4.05 -66.13 -4.62
CA ASN A 353 -2.63 -65.97 -4.89
C ASN A 353 -2.29 -66.52 -6.27
N SER A 354 -1.53 -65.78 -7.07
CA SER A 354 -0.58 -66.38 -8.01
C SER A 354 0.58 -65.43 -8.27
N SER A 355 1.77 -66.01 -8.13
CA SER A 355 3.08 -65.41 -8.33
C SER A 355 3.43 -65.31 -9.81
N SER A 356 3.90 -64.15 -10.28
CA SER A 356 4.83 -64.07 -11.39
C SER A 356 5.69 -62.81 -11.28
N GLN A 357 7.00 -63.04 -11.35
CA GLN A 357 8.05 -62.03 -11.45
C GLN A 357 7.88 -61.20 -12.71
N LEU A 358 7.97 -59.86 -12.60
CA LEU A 358 8.52 -59.01 -13.66
C LEU A 358 9.25 -57.82 -13.02
N ASN A 359 10.51 -57.68 -13.41
CA ASN A 359 11.33 -56.49 -13.23
C ASN A 359 10.64 -55.29 -13.90
N ASP A 360 10.45 -54.21 -13.15
CA ASP A 360 10.70 -52.88 -13.71
C ASP A 360 10.97 -51.86 -12.59
N SER A 361 12.24 -51.44 -12.51
CA SER A 361 12.64 -50.31 -11.68
C SER A 361 12.26 -49.02 -12.40
N ALA A 362 10.98 -48.65 -12.33
CA ALA A 362 10.53 -47.33 -12.74
C ALA A 362 10.41 -46.44 -11.49
N VAL A 363 11.46 -45.68 -11.22
CA VAL A 363 11.42 -44.47 -10.39
C VAL A 363 10.31 -43.57 -10.94
N LYS A 364 9.14 -43.55 -10.28
CA LYS A 364 8.11 -42.55 -10.57
C LYS A 364 8.57 -41.22 -9.98
N SER A 365 9.24 -40.49 -10.86
CA SER A 365 9.51 -39.07 -10.83
C SER A 365 8.38 -38.30 -10.15
N THR A 366 8.78 -37.50 -9.17
CA THR A 366 8.22 -36.18 -8.89
C THR A 366 7.81 -35.45 -10.16
N ALA A 367 6.54 -35.05 -10.24
CA ALA A 367 6.08 -33.83 -10.89
C ALA A 367 4.55 -33.79 -10.76
N LEU A 368 4.04 -32.72 -10.18
CA LEU A 368 2.91 -31.93 -10.65
C LEU A 368 2.59 -30.95 -9.50
N LEU A 369 3.23 -29.78 -9.56
CA LEU A 369 2.71 -28.60 -8.87
C LEU A 369 1.28 -28.38 -9.39
N PRO A 370 0.30 -28.00 -8.55
CA PRO A 370 -1.04 -27.70 -9.04
C PRO A 370 -0.93 -26.59 -10.08
N LEU A 371 -1.46 -26.86 -11.27
CA LEU A 371 -1.56 -25.90 -12.36
C LEU A 371 -2.47 -24.75 -11.90
N VAL A 372 -1.90 -23.69 -11.34
CA VAL A 372 -2.62 -22.42 -11.17
C VAL A 372 -2.83 -21.88 -12.58
N SER A 373 -4.05 -21.98 -13.09
CA SER A 373 -4.39 -21.49 -14.43
C SER A 373 -4.44 -19.95 -14.41
N GLY A 374 -3.41 -19.30 -14.94
CA GLY A 374 -3.32 -17.84 -15.07
C GLY A 374 -1.86 -17.37 -15.21
N PRO A 375 -1.62 -16.12 -15.64
CA PRO A 375 -0.27 -15.57 -15.68
C PRO A 375 0.25 -15.36 -14.25
N ALA A 376 1.56 -15.49 -14.06
CA ALA A 376 2.19 -15.17 -12.78
C ALA A 376 2.07 -13.67 -12.47
N THR A 377 1.93 -13.33 -11.19
CA THR A 377 1.96 -11.95 -10.73
C THR A 377 3.37 -11.38 -10.90
N ALA A 378 3.51 -10.34 -11.72
CA ALA A 378 4.78 -9.75 -12.12
C ALA A 378 5.34 -8.74 -11.12
N PHE A 379 4.48 -7.90 -10.52
CA PHE A 379 4.87 -6.89 -9.54
C PHE A 379 3.67 -6.41 -8.70
N MET A 380 3.95 -5.59 -7.70
CA MET A 380 2.98 -4.89 -6.86
C MET A 380 3.22 -3.38 -6.90
N LEU A 381 2.14 -2.61 -7.01
CA LEU A 381 2.10 -1.17 -6.77
C LEU A 381 1.58 -0.93 -5.35
N PHE A 382 2.38 -0.26 -4.52
CA PHE A 382 1.99 0.13 -3.16
C PHE A 382 1.78 1.66 -3.11
N LEU A 383 0.54 2.09 -2.91
CA LEU A 383 0.07 3.43 -3.23
C LEU A 383 0.12 4.43 -2.04
N GLY A 384 1.09 4.25 -1.14
CA GLY A 384 1.27 5.08 0.05
C GLY A 384 0.70 4.49 1.34
N ASP A 385 0.89 5.21 2.45
CA ASP A 385 0.52 4.81 3.81
C ASP A 385 1.18 3.49 4.27
N PHE A 386 2.46 3.36 3.97
CA PHE A 386 3.24 2.18 4.34
C PHE A 386 3.57 2.16 5.82
N ILE A 387 3.84 3.30 6.47
CA ILE A 387 4.38 3.34 7.85
C ILE A 387 3.46 3.91 8.93
N TYR A 388 2.50 4.78 8.60
CA TYR A 388 1.72 5.54 9.58
C TYR A 388 2.58 6.23 10.65
N ALA A 389 3.30 7.28 10.24
CA ALA A 389 4.27 7.97 11.09
C ALA A 389 3.68 8.67 12.32
N ASP A 390 2.40 9.00 12.27
CA ASP A 390 1.72 9.93 13.18
C ASP A 390 0.55 9.31 13.97
N VAL A 391 0.12 8.08 13.63
CA VAL A 391 -0.93 7.34 14.35
C VAL A 391 -0.44 5.97 14.83
N PRO A 392 -0.85 5.52 16.04
CA PRO A 392 -1.59 6.27 17.05
C PRO A 392 -0.73 7.31 17.79
N VAL A 393 0.60 7.32 17.59
CA VAL A 393 1.54 8.20 18.31
C VAL A 393 2.58 8.75 17.33
N TYR A 394 2.58 10.06 17.14
CA TYR A 394 3.65 10.77 16.44
C TYR A 394 4.87 10.95 17.35
N MET A 395 6.03 10.42 16.95
CA MET A 395 7.28 10.50 17.72
C MET A 395 8.11 11.77 17.44
N GLY A 396 7.57 12.68 16.63
CA GLY A 396 8.20 13.95 16.28
C GLY A 396 9.05 13.89 15.01
N ASP A 397 9.45 15.08 14.56
CA ASP A 397 10.17 15.31 13.31
C ASP A 397 11.67 14.99 13.46
N ASN A 398 12.01 13.71 13.36
CA ASN A 398 13.41 13.25 13.38
C ASN A 398 13.61 12.01 12.49
N ARG A 399 14.75 11.92 11.79
CA ARG A 399 15.04 10.82 10.85
C ARG A 399 14.87 9.43 11.46
N GLU A 400 15.30 9.25 12.71
CA GLU A 400 15.23 7.94 13.38
C GLU A 400 13.79 7.54 13.75
N ALA A 401 12.87 8.49 13.94
CA ALA A 401 11.44 8.21 14.12
C ALA A 401 10.78 7.67 12.85
N TYR A 402 11.20 8.14 11.67
CA TYR A 402 10.71 7.61 10.39
C TYR A 402 11.40 6.29 10.01
N ARG A 403 12.74 6.24 10.04
CA ARG A 403 13.52 5.05 9.65
C ARG A 403 13.13 3.80 10.44
N ARG A 404 12.87 3.91 11.74
CA ARG A 404 12.44 2.76 12.56
C ARG A 404 11.14 2.12 12.06
N LEU A 405 10.20 2.91 11.54
CA LEU A 405 8.91 2.38 11.11
C LEU A 405 9.08 1.55 9.84
N TYR A 406 9.91 2.01 8.90
CA TYR A 406 10.33 1.21 7.76
C TYR A 406 11.05 -0.07 8.20
N ARG A 407 12.05 0.02 9.08
CA ARG A 407 12.77 -1.17 9.59
C ARG A 407 11.82 -2.20 10.17
N ARG A 408 10.83 -1.78 10.94
CA ARG A 408 9.82 -2.68 11.55
C ARG A 408 8.95 -3.36 10.51
N ASN A 409 8.51 -2.64 9.48
CA ASN A 409 7.77 -3.26 8.38
C ASN A 409 8.61 -4.29 7.62
N TYR A 410 9.86 -3.95 7.29
CA TYR A 410 10.79 -4.88 6.63
C TYR A 410 11.20 -6.07 7.50
N LEU A 411 11.14 -5.92 8.83
CA LEU A 411 11.34 -6.99 9.82
C LEU A 411 10.13 -7.93 9.92
N SER A 412 8.96 -7.55 9.41
CA SER A 412 7.76 -8.38 9.43
C SER A 412 7.93 -9.64 8.58
N ASN A 413 7.74 -10.81 9.20
CA ASN A 413 7.67 -12.07 8.47
C ASN A 413 6.51 -12.08 7.45
N SER A 414 5.40 -11.40 7.75
CA SER A 414 4.28 -11.29 6.83
C SER A 414 4.69 -10.56 5.55
N PHE A 415 5.29 -9.37 5.67
CA PHE A 415 5.72 -8.60 4.50
C PHE A 415 6.82 -9.30 3.71
N ARG A 416 7.74 -9.96 4.42
CA ARG A 416 8.84 -10.71 3.84
C ARG A 416 8.43 -11.86 2.92
N ARG A 417 7.31 -12.52 3.21
CA ARG A 417 6.73 -13.54 2.32
C ARG A 417 6.45 -13.00 0.91
N VAL A 418 6.28 -11.67 0.77
CA VAL A 418 5.97 -10.98 -0.48
C VAL A 418 7.22 -10.32 -1.09
N TYR A 419 7.91 -9.43 -0.37
CA TYR A 419 9.00 -8.62 -0.99
C TYR A 419 10.22 -9.44 -1.46
N GLU A 420 10.40 -10.66 -0.94
CA GLU A 420 11.48 -11.56 -1.40
C GLU A 420 11.22 -12.18 -2.77
N ARG A 421 9.97 -12.14 -3.25
CA ARG A 421 9.52 -12.89 -4.44
C ARG A 421 8.80 -12.02 -5.46
N LEU A 422 8.33 -10.84 -5.05
CA LEU A 422 7.57 -9.93 -5.90
C LEU A 422 8.22 -8.54 -5.87
N PRO A 423 8.61 -7.98 -7.03
CA PRO A 423 9.01 -6.58 -7.13
C PRO A 423 7.89 -5.66 -6.64
N ILE A 424 8.26 -4.65 -5.85
CA ILE A 424 7.30 -3.67 -5.30
C ILE A 424 7.76 -2.27 -5.68
N PHE A 425 6.86 -1.52 -6.31
CA PHE A 425 7.04 -0.13 -6.66
C PHE A 425 6.15 0.73 -5.77
N HIS A 426 6.74 1.76 -5.19
CA HIS A 426 6.09 2.56 -4.16
C HIS A 426 5.79 3.97 -4.69
N THR A 427 4.69 4.54 -4.21
CA THR A 427 4.59 5.98 -3.98
C THR A 427 4.30 6.19 -2.50
N TYR A 428 4.56 7.38 -1.96
CA TYR A 428 4.09 7.73 -0.62
C TYR A 428 2.69 8.36 -0.70
N ASP A 429 2.06 8.44 0.46
CA ASP A 429 0.96 9.36 0.73
C ASP A 429 1.30 10.20 1.97
N ASP A 430 0.32 10.76 2.67
CA ASP A 430 0.57 11.66 3.78
C ASP A 430 1.09 10.96 5.03
N HIS A 431 0.68 9.73 5.32
CA HIS A 431 1.12 9.03 6.52
C HIS A 431 2.57 8.52 6.47
N GLU A 432 3.27 8.70 5.35
CA GLU A 432 4.74 8.70 5.32
C GLU A 432 5.35 9.93 6.00
N ILE A 433 4.62 11.05 6.07
CA ILE A 433 5.07 12.37 6.50
C ILE A 433 4.31 12.82 7.75
N ILE A 434 3.05 13.24 7.59
CA ILE A 434 2.06 13.58 8.61
C ILE A 434 0.68 13.70 7.94
N ASN A 435 -0.40 13.27 8.60
CA ASN A 435 -1.77 13.28 8.08
C ASN A 435 -2.14 14.61 7.40
N ASN A 436 -2.67 14.51 6.18
CA ASN A 436 -3.02 15.61 5.29
C ASN A 436 -1.86 16.57 4.94
N TYR A 437 -0.61 16.09 4.85
CA TYR A 437 0.55 16.91 4.52
C TYR A 437 0.40 17.70 3.19
N ILE A 438 0.64 19.00 3.20
CA ILE A 438 0.61 19.88 2.01
C ILE A 438 2.02 20.42 1.77
N GLY A 439 2.68 19.98 0.71
CA GLY A 439 4.06 20.38 0.46
C GLY A 439 4.21 21.75 -0.22
N GLY A 440 3.27 22.14 -1.09
CA GLY A 440 3.32 23.42 -1.82
C GLY A 440 4.64 23.67 -2.57
N ALA A 441 5.38 22.61 -2.92
CA ALA A 441 6.75 22.64 -3.44
C ALA A 441 7.80 23.35 -2.54
N ALA A 442 7.42 23.77 -1.34
CA ALA A 442 8.28 24.41 -0.35
C ALA A 442 8.89 23.42 0.65
N ASP A 443 8.43 22.16 0.62
CA ASP A 443 8.87 21.06 1.46
C ASP A 443 8.90 21.41 2.98
N PRO A 444 7.80 21.96 3.55
CA PRO A 444 7.75 22.29 4.97
C PRO A 444 8.01 21.07 5.86
N ALA A 445 8.48 21.33 7.09
CA ALA A 445 8.65 20.27 8.09
C ALA A 445 7.32 19.50 8.28
N PRO A 446 7.37 18.15 8.40
CA PRO A 446 8.54 17.31 8.62
C PRO A 446 9.15 16.65 7.35
N PHE A 447 8.88 17.19 6.15
CA PHE A 447 9.19 16.51 4.88
C PHE A 447 10.61 15.98 4.77
N SER A 448 11.63 16.80 5.04
CA SER A 448 13.03 16.39 4.86
C SER A 448 13.44 15.12 5.64
N ASN A 449 12.88 14.90 6.84
CA ASN A 449 13.18 13.73 7.65
C ASN A 449 12.33 12.51 7.25
N ALA A 450 11.09 12.75 6.82
CA ALA A 450 10.22 11.72 6.27
C ALA A 450 10.76 11.19 4.92
N ASP A 451 11.12 12.12 4.03
CA ASP A 451 11.68 11.88 2.71
C ASP A 451 12.98 11.08 2.79
N ASP A 452 13.88 11.41 3.73
CA ASP A 452 15.11 10.64 3.94
C ASP A 452 14.83 9.14 4.16
N ALA A 453 13.83 8.80 4.97
CA ALA A 453 13.46 7.41 5.21
C ALA A 453 12.75 6.79 4.00
N PHE A 454 11.78 7.48 3.39
CA PHE A 454 11.08 6.99 2.20
C PHE A 454 12.05 6.75 1.04
N ARG A 455 12.95 7.69 0.77
CA ARG A 455 13.96 7.61 -0.28
C ARG A 455 14.84 6.39 -0.11
N LEU A 456 15.45 6.21 1.07
CA LEU A 456 16.35 5.09 1.35
C LEU A 456 15.67 3.73 1.22
N TYR A 457 14.49 3.56 1.83
CA TYR A 457 13.84 2.26 1.94
C TYR A 457 13.00 1.90 0.72
N ASN A 458 12.36 2.88 0.09
CA ASN A 458 11.35 2.68 -0.94
C ASN A 458 11.75 3.33 -2.28
N ALA A 459 11.99 4.64 -2.31
CA ALA A 459 12.08 5.43 -3.54
C ALA A 459 13.34 5.19 -4.39
N ASP A 460 14.51 5.02 -3.77
CA ASP A 460 15.76 4.72 -4.51
C ASP A 460 15.64 3.42 -5.32
N GLY A 461 14.79 2.50 -4.82
CA GLY A 461 14.42 1.27 -5.49
C GLY A 461 13.41 1.43 -6.64
N ASN A 462 12.72 2.57 -6.77
CA ASN A 462 11.77 2.82 -7.87
C ASN A 462 12.49 3.14 -9.19
N TYR A 463 11.72 3.33 -10.27
CA TYR A 463 12.28 3.77 -11.55
C TYR A 463 12.80 5.20 -11.45
N ASN A 464 13.89 5.48 -12.14
CA ASN A 464 14.37 6.85 -12.29
C ASN A 464 13.46 7.60 -13.27
N LEU A 465 13.33 8.92 -13.09
CA LEU A 465 12.73 9.78 -14.11
C LEU A 465 13.41 9.59 -15.48
N PRO A 466 12.64 9.61 -16.59
CA PRO A 466 13.20 9.56 -17.94
C PRO A 466 14.25 10.64 -18.17
N ALA A 467 15.27 10.35 -18.98
CA ALA A 467 16.34 11.32 -19.29
C ALA A 467 15.81 12.56 -20.05
N THR A 468 14.71 12.42 -20.80
CA THR A 468 14.01 13.51 -21.51
C THR A 468 13.44 14.56 -20.54
N SER A 469 13.04 14.14 -19.34
CA SER A 469 12.56 15.01 -18.25
C SER A 469 13.68 15.80 -17.55
N ARG A 470 14.95 15.57 -17.93
CA ARG A 470 16.14 16.28 -17.39
C ARG A 470 16.62 17.44 -18.28
N SER A 471 15.95 17.72 -19.40
CA SER A 471 16.32 18.85 -20.28
C SER A 471 15.86 20.19 -19.69
N SER A 472 16.62 20.71 -18.73
CA SER A 472 16.45 22.05 -18.16
C SER A 472 16.99 23.12 -19.13
N THR A 473 16.21 23.53 -20.12
CA THR A 473 16.46 24.81 -20.81
C THR A 473 15.96 26.01 -19.99
N PHE A 474 15.15 25.75 -18.96
CA PHE A 474 14.76 26.72 -17.94
C PHE A 474 15.45 26.39 -16.63
N SER A 475 16.63 26.98 -16.42
CA SER A 475 17.24 27.07 -15.09
C SER A 475 16.52 28.20 -14.35
N VAL A 476 15.48 27.87 -13.60
CA VAL A 476 14.93 28.79 -12.59
C VAL A 476 15.94 28.84 -11.45
N SER A 477 16.64 29.95 -11.34
CA SER A 477 17.84 30.15 -10.50
C SER A 477 17.58 30.29 -9.00
N SER A 478 16.50 29.71 -8.45
CA SER A 478 16.15 29.89 -7.03
C SER A 478 15.44 28.71 -6.35
N ALA A 479 15.08 27.64 -7.07
CA ALA A 479 14.63 26.40 -6.43
C ALA A 479 15.80 25.42 -6.33
N LYS A 480 16.00 24.85 -5.15
CA LYS A 480 16.99 23.81 -4.83
C LYS A 480 16.61 22.49 -5.52
N ALA A 481 16.49 22.49 -6.84
CA ALA A 481 16.17 21.33 -7.65
C ALA A 481 17.45 20.52 -7.88
N TYR A 482 17.79 19.64 -6.94
CA TYR A 482 18.66 18.53 -7.27
C TYR A 482 17.91 17.63 -8.23
N ALA A 483 18.34 17.59 -9.49
CA ALA A 483 17.84 16.60 -10.44
C ALA A 483 18.07 15.20 -9.86
N GLY A 484 17.00 14.50 -9.47
CA GLY A 484 17.08 13.22 -8.76
C GLY A 484 16.34 13.13 -7.41
N ASP A 485 15.77 14.23 -6.91
CA ASP A 485 14.95 14.24 -5.68
C ASP A 485 13.45 14.03 -5.94
N GLU A 486 13.03 13.83 -7.18
CA GLU A 486 11.61 13.64 -7.53
C GLU A 486 11.17 12.17 -7.37
N HIS A 487 9.98 11.96 -6.78
CA HIS A 487 9.46 10.62 -6.50
C HIS A 487 8.38 10.13 -7.47
N TYR A 488 7.98 10.96 -8.44
CA TYR A 488 7.10 10.55 -9.52
C TYR A 488 7.92 9.94 -10.67
N TYR A 489 7.38 8.91 -11.33
CA TYR A 489 8.09 8.20 -12.39
C TYR A 489 7.13 7.48 -13.33
N SER A 490 7.65 7.05 -14.48
CA SER A 490 6.93 6.21 -15.42
C SER A 490 7.73 4.95 -15.74
N PHE A 491 7.02 3.87 -16.07
CA PHE A 491 7.64 2.63 -16.55
C PHE A 491 6.69 1.86 -17.47
N ARG A 492 7.22 0.82 -18.10
CA ARG A 492 6.46 -0.06 -18.99
C ARG A 492 6.67 -1.52 -18.61
N HIS A 493 5.62 -2.31 -18.77
CA HIS A 493 5.68 -3.77 -18.76
C HIS A 493 5.10 -4.25 -20.10
N GLY A 494 5.98 -4.54 -21.07
CA GLY A 494 5.56 -4.81 -22.43
C GLY A 494 4.79 -3.63 -23.04
N ASP A 495 3.56 -3.88 -23.49
CA ASP A 495 2.70 -2.86 -24.08
C ASP A 495 1.75 -2.18 -23.06
N ALA A 496 1.95 -2.37 -21.77
CA ALA A 496 1.29 -1.57 -20.72
C ALA A 496 2.22 -0.46 -20.22
N ALA A 497 1.69 0.75 -20.03
CA ALA A 497 2.41 1.89 -19.48
C ALA A 497 1.84 2.30 -18.11
N PHE A 498 2.71 2.71 -17.20
CA PHE A 498 2.38 3.08 -15.82
C PHE A 498 2.96 4.46 -15.49
N PHE A 499 2.15 5.32 -14.89
CA PHE A 499 2.52 6.68 -14.50
C PHE A 499 2.26 6.85 -13.01
N VAL A 500 3.31 6.83 -12.21
CA VAL A 500 3.24 6.94 -10.75
C VAL A 500 3.40 8.39 -10.33
N LEU A 501 2.36 8.92 -9.70
CA LEU A 501 2.27 10.30 -9.26
C LEU A 501 2.79 10.49 -7.84
N ASP A 502 3.07 11.74 -7.56
CA ASP A 502 3.39 12.33 -6.26
C ASP A 502 2.31 13.38 -6.02
N THR A 503 1.38 13.06 -5.14
CA THR A 503 0.18 13.86 -4.88
C THR A 503 0.23 14.53 -3.51
N ARG A 504 1.43 14.71 -2.92
CA ARG A 504 1.61 15.38 -1.62
C ARG A 504 2.64 16.49 -1.64
N ARG A 505 3.79 16.32 -2.32
CA ARG A 505 4.89 17.30 -2.28
C ARG A 505 4.53 18.62 -2.98
N TYR A 506 3.84 18.54 -4.11
CA TYR A 506 3.59 19.71 -4.96
C TYR A 506 2.21 20.33 -4.76
N ARG A 507 1.31 19.67 -4.03
CA ARG A 507 -0.06 20.15 -3.87
C ARG A 507 -0.11 21.47 -3.11
N SER A 508 -0.90 22.41 -3.60
CA SER A 508 -1.09 23.74 -3.02
C SER A 508 -2.07 23.72 -1.84
N SER A 509 -1.98 24.73 -0.96
CA SER A 509 -3.02 24.96 0.07
C SER A 509 -4.40 25.21 -0.56
N LEU A 510 -5.47 24.79 0.11
CA LEU A 510 -6.84 25.12 -0.29
C LEU A 510 -7.20 26.59 -0.05
N GLU A 511 -6.38 27.33 0.70
CA GLU A 511 -6.50 28.80 0.81
C GLU A 511 -6.15 29.50 -0.51
N THR A 512 -5.42 28.82 -1.40
CA THR A 512 -5.14 29.29 -2.76
C THR A 512 -6.44 29.43 -3.55
N GLU A 513 -6.51 30.46 -4.38
CA GLU A 513 -7.63 30.69 -5.30
C GLU A 513 -7.98 29.41 -6.10
N PRO A 514 -9.26 29.01 -6.18
CA PRO A 514 -9.67 27.72 -6.75
C PRO A 514 -9.08 27.41 -8.14
N ALA A 515 -8.97 28.43 -9.01
CA ALA A 515 -8.41 28.29 -10.36
C ALA A 515 -6.89 28.09 -10.37
N LEU A 516 -6.19 28.52 -9.32
CA LEU A 516 -4.74 28.42 -9.15
C LEU A 516 -4.31 27.19 -8.34
N ARG A 517 -5.24 26.53 -7.64
CA ARG A 517 -4.96 25.27 -6.93
C ARG A 517 -4.39 24.21 -7.87
N THR A 518 -3.38 23.50 -7.39
CA THR A 518 -2.70 22.42 -8.12
C THR A 518 -2.41 21.26 -7.17
N MET A 519 -2.58 20.03 -7.64
CA MET A 519 -2.21 18.78 -6.98
C MET A 519 -0.79 18.37 -7.34
N LEU A 520 -0.44 18.45 -8.63
CA LEU A 520 0.84 17.94 -9.17
C LEU A 520 1.92 19.02 -9.30
N GLY A 521 1.55 20.30 -9.31
CA GLY A 521 2.41 21.38 -9.77
C GLY A 521 2.66 21.31 -11.29
N ALA A 522 3.10 22.43 -11.85
CA ALA A 522 3.23 22.61 -13.30
C ALA A 522 4.19 21.59 -13.94
N ARG A 523 5.34 21.32 -13.30
CA ARG A 523 6.36 20.43 -13.86
C ARG A 523 5.86 19.00 -14.00
N GLN A 524 5.31 18.41 -12.95
CA GLN A 524 4.83 17.04 -12.99
C GLN A 524 3.60 16.89 -13.88
N LEU A 525 2.68 17.86 -13.86
CA LEU A 525 1.53 17.86 -14.78
C LEU A 525 1.98 17.80 -16.24
N ARG A 526 2.99 18.60 -16.61
CA ARG A 526 3.58 18.58 -17.95
C ARG A 526 4.23 17.22 -18.28
N GLU A 527 4.95 16.61 -17.34
CA GLU A 527 5.52 15.28 -17.53
C GLU A 527 4.45 14.21 -17.76
N VAL A 528 3.35 14.23 -17.00
CA VAL A 528 2.22 13.30 -17.19
C VAL A 528 1.63 13.43 -18.59
N VAL A 529 1.42 14.66 -19.07
CA VAL A 529 0.92 14.92 -20.43
C VAL A 529 1.91 14.40 -21.48
N ASN A 530 3.22 14.62 -21.27
CA ASN A 530 4.26 14.12 -22.19
C ASN A 530 4.29 12.60 -22.24
N TRP A 531 4.21 11.92 -21.09
CA TRP A 531 4.17 10.46 -21.06
C TRP A 531 2.93 9.90 -21.75
N LEU A 532 1.76 10.52 -21.56
CA LEU A 532 0.53 10.14 -22.26
C LEU A 532 0.66 10.32 -23.78
N LYS A 533 1.25 11.44 -24.23
CA LYS A 533 1.55 11.69 -25.66
C LYS A 533 2.45 10.60 -26.23
N GLU A 534 3.54 10.30 -25.54
CA GLU A 534 4.56 9.33 -25.98
C GLU A 534 3.97 7.94 -26.18
N VAL A 535 3.15 7.46 -25.23
CA VAL A 535 2.65 6.08 -25.28
C VAL A 535 1.31 5.92 -25.97
N ASN A 536 0.67 7.01 -26.40
CA ASN A 536 -0.71 7.01 -26.91
C ASN A 536 -0.93 5.91 -27.97
N ASN A 537 0.02 5.78 -28.90
CA ASN A 537 -0.01 4.83 -30.01
C ASN A 537 0.92 3.61 -29.84
N THR A 538 1.63 3.49 -28.72
CA THR A 538 2.63 2.43 -28.50
C THR A 538 2.33 1.50 -27.33
N ALA A 539 1.50 1.94 -26.38
CA ALA A 539 1.01 1.13 -25.27
C ALA A 539 -0.50 0.89 -25.43
N THR A 540 -0.94 -0.34 -25.19
CA THR A 540 -2.34 -0.73 -25.26
C THR A 540 -3.09 -0.19 -24.06
N PHE A 541 -2.70 -0.56 -22.83
CA PHE A 541 -3.27 -0.05 -21.58
C PHE A 541 -2.35 1.00 -20.93
N LYS A 542 -2.94 2.03 -20.32
CA LYS A 542 -2.25 3.07 -19.56
C LYS A 542 -2.82 3.13 -18.14
N PHE A 543 -1.96 3.03 -17.14
CA PHE A 543 -2.33 3.08 -15.73
C PHE A 543 -1.79 4.36 -15.10
N LEU A 544 -2.69 5.26 -14.69
CA LEU A 544 -2.35 6.45 -13.92
C LEU A 544 -2.48 6.11 -12.43
N VAL A 545 -1.42 6.28 -11.66
CA VAL A 545 -1.33 5.80 -10.28
C VAL A 545 -1.22 6.99 -9.34
N SER A 546 -2.27 7.24 -8.57
CA SER A 546 -2.41 8.33 -7.60
C SER A 546 -2.42 7.75 -6.18
N SER A 547 -1.83 8.40 -5.18
CA SER A 547 -1.95 7.92 -3.79
C SER A 547 -3.37 8.14 -3.26
N VAL A 548 -3.96 9.31 -3.56
CA VAL A 548 -5.33 9.70 -3.20
C VAL A 548 -6.33 9.49 -4.34
N PRO A 549 -7.64 9.34 -4.06
CA PRO A 549 -8.67 9.16 -5.08
C PRO A 549 -8.79 10.33 -6.07
N PHE A 550 -9.01 10.00 -7.34
CA PHE A 550 -9.27 10.97 -8.40
C PHE A 550 -10.73 11.43 -8.41
N THR A 551 -11.68 10.55 -8.07
CA THR A 551 -13.12 10.86 -7.95
C THR A 551 -13.43 11.93 -6.90
N SER A 552 -14.48 12.72 -7.16
CA SER A 552 -15.06 13.68 -6.21
C SER A 552 -16.23 13.08 -5.41
N LEU A 553 -16.52 11.79 -5.55
CA LEU A 553 -17.66 11.13 -4.90
C LEU A 553 -17.44 10.80 -3.42
N TRP A 554 -16.18 10.77 -2.96
CA TRP A 554 -15.85 10.59 -1.55
C TRP A 554 -16.21 11.83 -0.74
N THR A 555 -16.92 11.69 0.36
CA THR A 555 -17.38 12.80 1.21
C THR A 555 -16.36 13.17 2.29
N HIS A 556 -16.71 14.12 3.16
CA HIS A 556 -15.91 14.55 4.32
C HIS A 556 -14.54 15.13 3.91
N ASP A 557 -13.48 14.68 4.57
CA ASP A 557 -12.09 15.11 4.37
C ASP A 557 -11.58 14.89 2.94
N ALA A 558 -12.10 13.90 2.22
CA ALA A 558 -11.72 13.67 0.82
C ALA A 558 -12.07 14.86 -0.09
N GLN A 559 -13.09 15.66 0.24
CA GLN A 559 -13.42 16.87 -0.54
C GLN A 559 -12.31 17.92 -0.51
N THR A 560 -11.44 17.85 0.50
CA THR A 560 -10.32 18.76 0.69
C THR A 560 -8.98 18.10 0.41
N ASP A 561 -8.81 16.83 0.81
CA ASP A 561 -7.53 16.14 0.78
C ASP A 561 -7.24 15.43 -0.57
N SER A 562 -8.29 15.02 -1.29
CA SER A 562 -8.16 14.33 -2.58
C SER A 562 -8.25 15.29 -3.77
N TRP A 563 -8.24 14.74 -4.99
CA TRP A 563 -8.43 15.50 -6.24
C TRP A 563 -9.72 16.33 -6.29
N ALA A 564 -10.71 16.02 -5.44
CA ALA A 564 -11.93 16.82 -5.28
C ALA A 564 -11.65 18.29 -4.93
N GLY A 565 -10.60 18.56 -4.13
CA GLY A 565 -10.20 19.92 -3.74
C GLY A 565 -9.56 20.74 -4.87
N TYR A 566 -9.18 20.07 -5.97
CA TYR A 566 -8.37 20.60 -7.07
C TYR A 566 -9.14 20.51 -8.40
N ALA A 567 -10.42 20.90 -8.37
CA ALA A 567 -11.39 20.66 -9.44
C ALA A 567 -10.95 21.17 -10.83
N TYR A 568 -10.24 22.29 -10.92
CA TYR A 568 -9.76 22.83 -12.20
C TYR A 568 -8.67 21.97 -12.84
N GLU A 569 -7.62 21.62 -12.09
CA GLU A 569 -6.56 20.74 -12.57
C GLU A 569 -7.07 19.33 -12.84
N LYS A 570 -7.91 18.78 -11.95
CA LYS A 570 -8.62 17.52 -12.17
C LYS A 570 -9.40 17.53 -13.49
N SER A 571 -10.19 18.58 -13.73
CA SER A 571 -10.98 18.71 -14.94
C SER A 571 -10.11 18.84 -16.20
N ALA A 572 -9.00 19.56 -16.12
CA ALA A 572 -8.05 19.68 -17.22
C ALA A 572 -7.39 18.34 -17.56
N LEU A 573 -6.91 17.61 -16.54
CA LEU A 573 -6.31 16.30 -16.72
C LEU A 573 -7.34 15.30 -17.26
N LEU A 574 -8.56 15.24 -16.69
CA LEU A 574 -9.61 14.33 -17.14
C LEU A 574 -9.98 14.54 -18.63
N ARG A 575 -10.03 15.79 -19.11
CA ARG A 575 -10.23 16.08 -20.54
C ARG A 575 -9.15 15.44 -21.41
N ILE A 576 -7.89 15.51 -20.99
CA ILE A 576 -6.77 14.86 -21.71
C ILE A 576 -6.93 13.35 -21.67
N LEU A 577 -7.24 12.77 -20.49
CA LEU A 577 -7.42 11.32 -20.34
C LEU A 577 -8.53 10.78 -21.27
N HIS A 578 -9.63 11.52 -21.46
CA HIS A 578 -10.68 11.14 -22.41
C HIS A 578 -10.23 11.08 -23.87
N THR A 579 -9.09 11.67 -24.25
CA THR A 579 -8.53 11.58 -25.62
C THR A 579 -7.58 10.40 -25.81
N VAL A 580 -7.27 9.66 -24.74
CA VAL A 580 -6.33 8.53 -24.74
C VAL A 580 -7.11 7.23 -24.50
N PRO A 581 -7.00 6.22 -25.39
CA PRO A 581 -7.69 4.95 -25.19
C PRO A 581 -7.08 4.17 -24.01
N ASN A 582 -7.95 3.43 -23.33
CA ASN A 582 -7.59 2.41 -22.32
C ASN A 582 -6.84 2.97 -21.10
N VAL A 583 -7.28 4.12 -20.59
CA VAL A 583 -6.75 4.69 -19.34
C VAL A 583 -7.51 4.13 -18.14
N VAL A 584 -6.76 3.63 -17.16
CA VAL A 584 -7.27 3.22 -15.85
C VAL A 584 -6.53 3.98 -14.77
N ILE A 585 -7.26 4.56 -13.82
CA ILE A 585 -6.69 5.22 -12.65
C ILE A 585 -6.67 4.23 -11.49
N LEU A 586 -5.56 4.17 -10.74
CA LEU A 586 -5.42 3.36 -9.52
C LEU A 586 -5.19 4.30 -8.34
N SER A 587 -5.91 4.09 -7.24
CA SER A 587 -5.85 4.96 -6.06
C SER A 587 -6.05 4.23 -4.72
N GLY A 588 -5.65 4.89 -3.63
CA GLY A 588 -5.61 4.37 -2.26
C GLY A 588 -6.34 5.24 -1.22
N ASP A 589 -5.74 5.40 -0.04
CA ASP A 589 -6.11 6.33 1.06
C ASP A 589 -7.42 5.99 1.83
N ARG A 590 -8.55 5.79 1.16
CA ARG A 590 -9.89 5.82 1.80
C ARG A 590 -10.27 4.66 2.72
N HIS A 591 -9.43 3.64 2.85
CA HIS A 591 -9.69 2.38 3.57
C HIS A 591 -10.94 1.62 3.11
N GLU A 592 -11.39 1.87 1.89
CA GLU A 592 -12.59 1.31 1.30
C GLU A 592 -12.34 0.99 -0.18
N PHE A 593 -13.22 0.19 -0.78
CA PHE A 593 -13.15 -0.12 -2.20
C PHE A 593 -14.21 0.63 -3.00
N ALA A 594 -13.81 1.26 -4.11
CA ALA A 594 -14.72 1.78 -5.13
C ALA A 594 -14.16 1.62 -6.55
N ALA A 595 -15.05 1.30 -7.49
CA ALA A 595 -14.79 1.39 -8.93
C ALA A 595 -15.66 2.51 -9.51
N ILE A 596 -15.03 3.54 -10.07
CA ILE A 596 -15.68 4.76 -10.55
C ILE A 596 -15.48 4.91 -12.05
N GLU A 597 -16.58 5.08 -12.76
CA GLU A 597 -16.60 5.43 -14.18
C GLU A 597 -16.68 6.94 -14.34
N PHE A 598 -15.85 7.48 -15.23
CA PHE A 598 -15.92 8.85 -15.75
C PHE A 598 -16.35 8.76 -17.22
N PRO A 599 -17.64 8.98 -17.54
CA PRO A 599 -18.11 8.93 -18.91
C PRO A 599 -17.54 10.07 -19.75
N ALA A 600 -17.10 9.75 -20.96
CA ALA A 600 -16.80 10.72 -21.99
C ALA A 600 -18.09 11.40 -22.48
N GLY A 601 -18.16 12.73 -22.31
CA GLY A 601 -19.29 13.53 -22.80
C GLY A 601 -18.99 15.02 -22.79
N GLU A 602 -19.90 15.83 -23.33
CA GLU A 602 -19.84 17.29 -23.23
C GLU A 602 -20.54 17.76 -21.95
N PRO A 603 -19.96 18.68 -21.16
CA PRO A 603 -20.63 19.21 -19.97
C PRO A 603 -22.02 19.76 -20.31
N THR A 604 -23.04 19.42 -19.51
CA THR A 604 -24.43 19.90 -19.73
C THR A 604 -24.60 21.38 -19.40
N HIS A 605 -23.67 21.95 -18.62
CA HIS A 605 -23.63 23.36 -18.23
C HIS A 605 -22.25 23.94 -18.53
N VAL A 606 -22.12 24.66 -19.65
CA VAL A 606 -21.03 25.61 -19.86
C VAL A 606 -21.51 26.91 -19.23
N GLN A 607 -21.05 27.27 -18.02
CA GLN A 607 -21.14 28.69 -17.65
C GLN A 607 -20.28 29.46 -18.67
N PRO A 608 -20.86 30.38 -19.44
CA PRO A 608 -20.05 31.24 -20.30
C PRO A 608 -19.06 31.98 -19.39
N LEU A 609 -17.78 32.03 -19.77
CA LEU A 609 -16.93 33.12 -19.30
C LEU A 609 -17.58 34.41 -19.81
N HIS A 610 -18.38 35.05 -18.96
CA HIS A 610 -18.69 36.46 -19.12
C HIS A 610 -17.42 37.22 -18.79
N THR A 611 -16.61 37.50 -19.81
CA THR A 611 -15.80 38.72 -19.82
C THR A 611 -16.80 39.87 -19.91
N GLU A 612 -17.26 40.36 -18.77
CA GLU A 612 -17.79 41.72 -18.70
C GLU A 612 -16.61 42.66 -18.88
N SER A 613 -16.42 43.10 -20.12
CA SER A 613 -15.66 44.30 -20.41
C SER A 613 -16.46 45.50 -19.89
N GLU A 614 -16.34 45.80 -18.60
CA GLU A 614 -16.66 47.13 -18.11
C GLU A 614 -15.53 48.07 -18.55
N GLN A 615 -15.84 48.78 -19.62
CA GLN A 615 -15.11 49.93 -20.09
C GLN A 615 -15.24 51.04 -19.04
N SER A 616 -14.19 51.22 -18.23
CA SER A 616 -13.99 52.44 -17.47
C SER A 616 -12.56 52.94 -17.70
N ASP A 617 -12.49 54.13 -18.30
CA ASP A 617 -11.29 54.95 -18.39
C ASP A 617 -10.87 55.36 -16.97
N ASP A 618 -9.69 54.93 -16.50
CA ASP A 618 -8.77 55.84 -15.80
C ASP A 618 -7.33 55.30 -15.76
N SER A 619 -6.43 56.25 -15.87
CA SER A 619 -4.98 56.20 -15.92
C SER A 619 -4.30 55.80 -14.60
N SER A 620 -3.26 54.96 -14.67
CA SER A 620 -1.87 55.23 -14.20
C SER A 620 -1.07 53.95 -13.85
N ASP A 621 0.13 53.93 -14.43
CA ASP A 621 1.38 53.21 -14.15
C ASP A 621 1.53 52.14 -13.04
N ASP A 622 2.33 51.13 -13.45
CA ASP A 622 3.36 50.38 -12.69
C ASP A 622 2.97 49.10 -11.93
N SER A 623 3.07 47.96 -12.62
CA SER A 623 3.68 46.72 -12.08
C SER A 623 3.75 45.63 -13.17
N SER A 624 4.89 45.53 -13.86
CA SER A 624 5.25 44.33 -14.63
C SER A 624 5.84 43.30 -13.66
N ASP A 625 5.18 42.16 -13.44
CA ASP A 625 5.79 40.85 -13.07
C ASP A 625 4.78 39.71 -12.76
N GLU A 626 3.45 39.86 -12.92
CA GLU A 626 2.48 38.81 -12.53
C GLU A 626 1.75 38.09 -13.69
N GLU A 627 2.03 38.42 -14.96
CA GLU A 627 1.22 37.91 -16.09
C GLU A 627 1.65 36.55 -16.68
N GLU A 628 2.77 35.95 -16.27
CA GLU A 628 3.32 34.77 -16.97
C GLU A 628 2.67 33.42 -16.59
N HIS A 629 1.90 33.33 -15.49
CA HIS A 629 1.38 32.04 -14.99
C HIS A 629 -0.01 31.63 -15.51
N ALA A 630 -0.75 32.54 -16.15
CA ALA A 630 -2.08 32.23 -16.70
C ALA A 630 -2.03 31.66 -18.13
N TYR A 631 -0.99 31.99 -18.90
CA TYR A 631 -0.91 31.64 -20.33
C TYR A 631 -0.56 30.16 -20.61
N GLU A 632 0.02 29.41 -19.67
CA GLU A 632 0.39 28.00 -19.89
C GLU A 632 -0.80 27.01 -19.78
N LYS A 633 -1.94 27.43 -19.19
CA LYS A 633 -3.15 26.60 -19.04
C LYS A 633 -4.05 26.58 -20.28
N ASP A 634 -4.02 27.63 -21.11
CA ASP A 634 -4.85 27.73 -22.32
C ASP A 634 -4.21 27.10 -23.57
N ASP A 635 -2.87 27.02 -23.64
CA ASP A 635 -2.17 26.39 -24.77
C ASP A 635 -2.33 24.85 -24.82
N LEU A 636 -2.81 24.25 -23.72
CA LEU A 636 -3.22 22.83 -23.67
C LEU A 636 -4.57 22.55 -24.38
N ARG A 637 -5.35 23.58 -24.74
CA ARG A 637 -6.67 23.41 -25.39
C ARG A 637 -6.59 23.16 -26.90
N SER A 638 -5.64 23.77 -27.60
CA SER A 638 -5.67 23.84 -29.07
C SER A 638 -5.23 22.55 -29.78
N ASP A 639 -4.37 21.75 -29.15
CA ASP A 639 -3.68 20.61 -29.79
C ASP A 639 -4.43 19.26 -29.67
N TRP A 640 -5.44 19.17 -28.81
CA TRP A 640 -6.11 17.92 -28.43
C TRP A 640 -7.55 17.77 -28.94
N ASP A 641 -8.24 18.87 -29.27
CA ASP A 641 -9.68 18.86 -29.61
C ASP A 641 -10.00 18.46 -31.06
N ALA A 642 -9.01 18.32 -31.94
CA ALA A 642 -9.23 17.96 -33.33
C ALA A 642 -9.30 16.43 -33.55
N GLY A 643 -10.52 15.86 -33.51
CA GLY A 643 -10.87 14.63 -34.24
C GLY A 643 -10.52 13.27 -33.60
N ARG A 644 -10.22 13.21 -32.29
CA ARG A 644 -9.99 11.94 -31.58
C ARG A 644 -11.28 11.42 -30.94
N GLY A 645 -11.46 10.09 -30.93
CA GLY A 645 -12.56 9.46 -30.18
C GLY A 645 -12.46 9.83 -28.69
N ARG A 646 -13.61 10.01 -28.03
CA ARG A 646 -13.65 10.23 -26.57
C ARG A 646 -13.87 8.89 -25.86
N TYR A 647 -13.01 8.57 -24.91
CA TYR A 647 -12.97 7.29 -24.19
C TYR A 647 -13.40 7.47 -22.73
N ASP A 648 -14.21 6.54 -22.23
CA ASP A 648 -14.55 6.49 -20.80
C ASP A 648 -13.29 6.13 -19.98
N VAL A 649 -13.14 6.70 -18.79
CA VAL A 649 -12.01 6.41 -17.88
C VAL A 649 -12.55 5.66 -16.66
N LEU A 650 -11.81 4.66 -16.18
CA LEU A 650 -12.16 3.90 -14.98
C LEU A 650 -11.14 4.14 -13.88
N GLU A 651 -11.59 4.50 -12.68
CA GLU A 651 -10.79 4.48 -11.46
C GLU A 651 -11.09 3.23 -10.63
N ILE A 652 -10.03 2.61 -10.11
CA ILE A 652 -10.06 1.53 -9.14
C ILE A 652 -9.36 2.01 -7.87
N SER A 653 -10.15 2.42 -6.89
CA SER A 653 -9.71 2.85 -5.57
C SER A 653 -9.77 1.66 -4.61
N THR A 654 -8.63 1.18 -4.14
CA THR A 654 -8.58 -0.02 -3.28
C THR A 654 -7.59 0.13 -2.14
N SER A 655 -8.12 0.22 -0.93
CA SER A 655 -7.40 0.16 0.33
C SER A 655 -8.34 -0.36 1.43
N PRO A 656 -7.83 -0.81 2.59
CA PRO A 656 -6.44 -0.93 2.98
C PRO A 656 -5.91 -2.35 2.81
N LEU A 657 -4.61 -2.54 2.61
CA LEU A 657 -4.02 -3.88 2.65
C LEU A 657 -4.11 -4.49 4.06
N SER A 658 -3.88 -3.69 5.10
CA SER A 658 -4.00 -4.14 6.49
C SER A 658 -4.27 -2.97 7.43
N MET A 659 -5.53 -2.60 7.56
CA MET A 659 -5.96 -1.50 8.43
C MET A 659 -7.40 -1.72 8.89
N PHE A 660 -8.09 -0.64 9.25
CA PHE A 660 -9.50 -0.65 9.61
C PHE A 660 -10.40 -0.33 8.42
N TYR A 661 -11.69 -0.57 8.60
CA TYR A 661 -12.75 0.14 7.88
C TYR A 661 -13.76 0.67 8.91
N ILE A 662 -14.55 1.67 8.54
CA ILE A 662 -15.58 2.24 9.42
C ILE A 662 -16.95 1.69 9.03
N PRO A 663 -17.52 0.70 9.76
CA PRO A 663 -18.72 -0.03 9.33
C PRO A 663 -20.03 0.79 9.29
N LEU A 664 -20.07 1.95 9.97
CA LEU A 664 -21.33 2.67 10.23
C LEU A 664 -21.44 4.00 9.48
N VAL A 665 -20.43 4.38 8.70
CA VAL A 665 -20.40 5.65 7.98
C VAL A 665 -20.19 5.35 6.52
N ARG A 666 -21.19 5.66 5.70
CA ARG A 666 -21.03 5.66 4.25
C ARG A 666 -20.33 6.94 3.85
N THR A 667 -19.17 6.80 3.22
CA THR A 667 -18.30 7.92 2.84
C THR A 667 -18.28 8.18 1.33
N LEU A 668 -19.09 7.45 0.54
CA LEU A 668 -19.12 7.57 -0.93
C LEU A 668 -20.55 7.81 -1.45
N ASN A 669 -20.71 8.88 -2.24
CA ASN A 669 -21.88 9.12 -3.09
C ASN A 669 -21.85 8.21 -4.33
N LEU A 670 -22.99 7.68 -4.80
CA LEU A 670 -22.98 6.77 -5.97
C LEU A 670 -22.79 7.46 -7.31
N GLN A 671 -23.09 8.75 -7.39
CA GLN A 671 -23.04 9.50 -8.63
C GLN A 671 -22.92 11.00 -8.33
N SER A 672 -22.37 11.75 -9.28
CA SER A 672 -22.28 13.21 -9.22
C SER A 672 -23.62 13.86 -9.52
N GLU A 673 -23.83 15.07 -9.02
CA GLU A 673 -24.94 15.94 -9.45
C GLU A 673 -24.69 16.52 -10.84
N GLU A 674 -23.42 16.82 -11.17
CA GLU A 674 -23.02 17.21 -12.51
C GLU A 674 -23.22 16.07 -13.51
N ALA A 675 -23.62 16.43 -14.72
CA ALA A 675 -23.86 15.50 -15.81
C ALA A 675 -23.17 15.93 -17.11
N VAL A 676 -22.97 14.96 -17.99
CA VAL A 676 -22.41 15.13 -19.33
C VAL A 676 -23.38 14.57 -20.37
N ARG A 677 -23.45 15.23 -21.53
CA ARG A 677 -24.21 14.80 -22.69
C ARG A 677 -23.39 13.80 -23.49
N ARG A 678 -23.96 12.64 -23.74
CA ARG A 678 -23.39 11.57 -24.56
C ARG A 678 -24.33 11.27 -25.72
N THR A 679 -23.82 11.33 -26.95
CA THR A 679 -24.59 10.95 -28.15
C THR A 679 -24.40 9.45 -28.40
N LYS A 680 -25.46 8.67 -28.25
CA LYS A 680 -25.51 7.27 -28.69
C LYS A 680 -26.02 7.19 -30.12
N VAL A 681 -25.36 6.35 -30.90
CA VAL A 681 -25.70 6.11 -32.30
C VAL A 681 -26.38 4.75 -32.39
N PHE A 682 -27.67 4.73 -32.75
CA PHE A 682 -28.45 3.52 -32.93
C PHE A 682 -28.68 3.27 -34.41
N ASN A 683 -28.41 2.05 -34.88
CA ASN A 683 -28.79 1.63 -36.22
C ASN A 683 -30.15 0.95 -36.13
N LYS A 684 -31.20 1.62 -36.59
CA LYS A 684 -32.57 1.10 -36.63
C LYS A 684 -32.87 0.62 -38.05
N THR A 685 -33.09 -0.68 -38.21
CA THR A 685 -33.55 -1.25 -39.49
C THR A 685 -35.05 -1.03 -39.62
N LEU A 686 -35.47 -0.24 -40.62
CA LEU A 686 -36.87 -0.01 -40.96
C LEU A 686 -37.48 -1.26 -41.63
N GLU A 687 -38.82 -1.32 -41.68
CA GLU A 687 -39.56 -2.45 -42.28
C GLU A 687 -39.25 -2.68 -43.77
N ASN A 688 -38.70 -1.67 -44.46
CA ASN A 688 -38.24 -1.74 -45.85
C ASN A 688 -36.79 -2.27 -45.99
N GLY A 689 -36.10 -2.60 -44.89
CA GLY A 689 -34.70 -3.06 -44.88
C GLY A 689 -33.66 -1.93 -44.87
N GLU A 690 -34.07 -0.66 -44.82
CA GLU A 690 -33.19 0.50 -44.74
C GLU A 690 -32.67 0.71 -43.31
N ILE A 691 -31.36 0.88 -43.14
CA ILE A 691 -30.74 1.14 -41.83
C ILE A 691 -30.71 2.66 -41.63
N VAL A 692 -31.54 3.17 -40.73
CA VAL A 692 -31.51 4.57 -40.31
C VAL A 692 -30.67 4.71 -39.06
N THR A 693 -29.68 5.60 -39.11
CA THR A 693 -28.84 5.94 -37.97
C THR A 693 -29.52 7.03 -37.14
N GLU A 694 -30.00 6.67 -35.96
CA GLU A 694 -30.61 7.59 -35.00
C GLU A 694 -29.58 8.03 -33.96
N HIS A 695 -29.43 9.34 -33.78
CA HIS A 695 -28.56 9.94 -32.79
C HIS A 695 -29.38 10.34 -31.57
N VAL A 696 -29.24 9.62 -30.45
CA VAL A 696 -29.93 9.93 -29.19
C VAL A 696 -28.93 10.57 -28.23
N VAL A 697 -29.21 11.80 -27.80
CA VAL A 697 -28.43 12.48 -26.76
C VAL A 697 -28.98 12.06 -25.40
N GLU A 698 -28.14 11.42 -24.59
CA GLU A 698 -28.44 11.02 -23.22
C GLU A 698 -27.63 11.88 -22.24
N GLU A 699 -28.24 12.24 -21.12
CA GLU A 699 -27.56 12.92 -20.02
C GLU A 699 -27.15 11.88 -18.97
N VAL A 700 -25.85 11.74 -18.74
CA VAL A 700 -25.29 10.76 -17.78
C VAL A 700 -24.48 11.49 -16.71
N PRO A 701 -24.44 11.00 -15.45
CA PRO A 701 -23.61 11.60 -14.42
C PRO A 701 -22.14 11.70 -14.85
N ARG A 702 -21.48 12.80 -14.51
CA ARG A 702 -20.06 13.03 -14.79
C ARG A 702 -19.15 12.01 -14.11
N GLU A 703 -19.55 11.54 -12.93
CA GLU A 703 -18.89 10.46 -12.19
C GLU A 703 -19.94 9.49 -11.66
N ARG A 704 -19.69 8.18 -11.77
CA ARG A 704 -20.60 7.16 -11.26
C ARG A 704 -19.85 5.97 -10.68
N ALA A 705 -20.22 5.55 -9.48
CA ALA A 705 -19.75 4.32 -8.87
C ALA A 705 -20.38 3.10 -9.56
N LEU A 706 -19.55 2.28 -10.21
CA LEU A 706 -19.94 0.97 -10.71
C LEU A 706 -20.07 -0.05 -9.57
N LYS A 707 -19.18 0.08 -8.57
CA LYS A 707 -19.18 -0.76 -7.38
C LYS A 707 -18.57 -0.02 -6.20
N TYR A 708 -19.11 -0.25 -5.01
CA TYR A 708 -18.58 0.23 -3.74
C TYR A 708 -18.71 -0.88 -2.69
N ILE A 709 -17.64 -1.11 -1.92
CA ILE A 709 -17.59 -2.03 -0.79
C ILE A 709 -16.70 -1.42 0.31
N GLY A 710 -17.32 -0.91 1.37
CA GLY A 710 -16.58 -0.38 2.53
C GLY A 710 -16.02 -1.49 3.44
N GLU A 711 -16.73 -2.61 3.55
CA GLU A 711 -16.44 -3.69 4.50
C GLU A 711 -15.11 -4.40 4.25
N GLY A 712 -14.41 -4.75 5.33
CA GLY A 712 -13.21 -5.60 5.34
C GLY A 712 -11.94 -4.85 5.75
N ASN A 713 -11.00 -5.56 6.37
CA ASN A 713 -9.76 -4.97 6.90
C ASN A 713 -8.55 -5.20 5.98
N TYR A 714 -8.69 -6.09 4.99
CA TYR A 714 -7.62 -6.46 4.07
C TYR A 714 -8.16 -6.45 2.64
N LYS A 715 -7.71 -5.52 1.81
CA LYS A 715 -8.20 -5.27 0.45
C LYS A 715 -7.05 -5.06 -0.53
N TRP A 716 -7.16 -5.66 -1.72
CA TRP A 716 -6.26 -5.37 -2.83
C TRP A 716 -6.95 -5.65 -4.17
N SER A 717 -6.49 -4.95 -5.21
CA SER A 717 -6.85 -5.22 -6.60
C SER A 717 -5.81 -6.15 -7.22
N SER A 718 -6.26 -7.20 -7.88
CA SER A 718 -5.48 -8.00 -8.81
C SER A 718 -5.92 -7.69 -10.23
N ILE A 719 -5.01 -7.21 -11.06
CA ILE A 719 -5.30 -6.76 -12.42
C ILE A 719 -4.49 -7.62 -13.39
N GLU A 720 -5.20 -8.38 -14.21
CA GLU A 720 -4.63 -9.20 -15.28
C GLU A 720 -4.83 -8.49 -16.62
N VAL A 721 -3.73 -8.19 -17.30
CA VAL A 721 -3.72 -7.55 -18.62
C VAL A 721 -3.42 -8.62 -19.65
N ASP A 722 -4.30 -8.77 -20.65
CA ASP A 722 -4.14 -9.66 -21.78
C ASP A 722 -4.37 -8.90 -23.08
N THR A 723 -3.28 -8.64 -23.80
CA THR A 723 -3.29 -7.94 -25.09
C THR A 723 -2.85 -8.85 -26.23
N ARG A 724 -2.79 -10.17 -26.00
CA ARG A 724 -2.38 -11.16 -27.01
C ARG A 724 -3.31 -11.16 -28.23
N ASP A 725 -4.59 -10.86 -28.02
CA ASP A 725 -5.51 -10.45 -29.08
C ASP A 725 -5.46 -8.92 -29.20
N SER A 726 -4.74 -8.43 -30.21
CA SER A 726 -4.58 -6.99 -30.44
C SER A 726 -5.86 -6.30 -30.90
N ASP A 727 -6.81 -7.05 -31.45
CA ASP A 727 -8.11 -6.53 -31.91
C ASP A 727 -9.14 -6.49 -30.77
N HIS A 728 -8.92 -7.28 -29.71
CA HIS A 728 -9.77 -7.30 -28.51
C HIS A 728 -8.92 -7.34 -27.23
N PRO A 729 -8.14 -6.30 -26.92
CA PRO A 729 -7.33 -6.28 -25.70
C PRO A 729 -8.24 -6.21 -24.47
N VAL A 730 -7.87 -6.90 -23.39
CA VAL A 730 -8.70 -7.01 -22.19
C VAL A 730 -7.87 -6.78 -20.92
N ALA A 731 -8.46 -6.11 -19.93
CA ALA A 731 -7.96 -6.10 -18.57
C ALA A 731 -9.02 -6.66 -17.61
N HIS A 732 -8.69 -7.74 -16.91
CA HIS A 732 -9.53 -8.37 -15.90
C HIS A 732 -9.13 -7.89 -14.50
N ILE A 733 -10.07 -7.28 -13.79
CA ILE A 733 -9.89 -6.79 -12.43
C ILE A 733 -10.60 -7.76 -11.49
N GLU A 734 -9.88 -8.21 -10.47
CA GLU A 734 -10.38 -9.00 -9.36
C GLU A 734 -10.10 -8.26 -8.05
N ILE A 735 -11.14 -8.02 -7.26
CA ILE A 735 -11.04 -7.36 -5.96
C ILE A 735 -11.13 -8.41 -4.88
N MET A 736 -10.10 -8.45 -4.04
CA MET A 736 -10.00 -9.35 -2.91
C MET A 736 -10.26 -8.57 -1.63
N ILE A 737 -11.11 -9.13 -0.76
CA ILE A 737 -11.44 -8.58 0.55
C ILE A 737 -11.39 -9.72 1.58
N ASP A 738 -10.63 -9.53 2.65
CA ASP A 738 -10.44 -10.47 3.75
C ASP A 738 -10.06 -11.90 3.30
N GLY A 739 -9.31 -12.00 2.19
CA GLY A 739 -8.84 -13.27 1.62
C GLY A 739 -9.82 -13.94 0.66
N ALA A 740 -10.97 -13.33 0.38
CA ALA A 740 -11.97 -13.84 -0.54
C ALA A 740 -12.20 -12.88 -1.72
N LYS A 741 -12.59 -13.44 -2.87
CA LYS A 741 -12.96 -12.64 -4.04
C LYS A 741 -14.31 -11.97 -3.82
N ALA A 742 -14.33 -10.63 -3.85
CA ALA A 742 -15.50 -9.82 -3.56
C ALA A 742 -16.17 -9.24 -4.82
N TRP A 743 -15.39 -8.90 -5.84
CA TRP A 743 -15.91 -8.35 -7.10
C TRP A 743 -14.96 -8.63 -8.26
N THR A 744 -15.51 -8.70 -9.48
CA THR A 744 -14.74 -8.84 -10.72
C THR A 744 -15.30 -7.90 -11.78
N HIS A 745 -14.42 -7.36 -12.61
CA HIS A 745 -14.79 -6.53 -13.75
C HIS A 745 -13.85 -6.79 -14.93
N THR A 746 -14.37 -6.65 -16.14
CA THR A 746 -13.60 -6.83 -17.37
C THR A 746 -13.67 -5.55 -18.18
N ILE A 747 -12.52 -4.93 -18.39
CA ILE A 747 -12.38 -3.79 -19.29
C ILE A 747 -12.12 -4.34 -20.69
N HIS A 748 -13.04 -4.07 -21.61
CA HIS A 748 -12.84 -4.31 -23.03
C HIS A 748 -12.11 -3.10 -23.63
N GLY A 749 -10.81 -3.26 -23.89
CA GLY A 749 -9.97 -2.20 -24.42
C GLY A 749 -10.19 -1.97 -25.92
N HIS A 750 -9.84 -0.77 -26.36
CA HIS A 750 -9.76 -0.39 -27.76
C HIS A 750 -8.42 -0.81 -28.37
N PRO A 751 -8.41 -1.34 -29.60
CA PRO A 751 -7.17 -1.63 -30.32
C PRO A 751 -6.31 -0.39 -30.51
N VAL A 752 -5.02 -0.52 -30.21
CA VAL A 752 -4.01 0.50 -30.50
C VAL A 752 -3.15 0.00 -31.65
N LYS A 753 -3.42 0.48 -32.86
CA LYS A 753 -2.64 0.14 -34.05
C LYS A 753 -1.24 0.75 -33.90
N SER A 754 -0.24 -0.08 -33.60
CA SER A 754 1.15 0.34 -33.67
C SER A 754 1.44 0.70 -35.12
N GLN A 755 1.72 1.98 -35.41
CA GLN A 755 2.36 2.30 -36.68
C GLN A 755 3.70 1.55 -36.67
N PRO A 756 3.99 0.71 -37.69
CA PRO A 756 5.33 0.17 -37.80
C PRO A 756 6.26 1.38 -37.85
N ALA A 757 7.21 1.46 -36.92
CA ALA A 757 8.31 2.40 -37.08
C ALA A 757 8.86 2.14 -38.48
N ASN A 758 8.81 3.15 -39.36
CA ASN A 758 9.47 3.05 -40.65
C ASN A 758 10.95 2.80 -40.34
N ALA A 759 11.35 1.53 -40.40
CA ALA A 759 12.67 1.01 -40.05
C ALA A 759 13.71 1.37 -41.13
N LEU A 760 13.69 2.64 -41.57
CA LEU A 760 14.69 3.26 -42.42
C LEU A 760 15.33 4.51 -41.77
N GLY A 761 14.90 4.92 -40.57
CA GLY A 761 15.38 6.16 -39.93
C GLY A 761 16.30 6.02 -38.72
N THR A 762 16.33 4.87 -38.03
CA THR A 762 16.91 4.76 -36.67
C THR A 762 18.16 3.88 -36.54
N PHE A 763 18.73 3.40 -37.64
CA PHE A 763 20.08 2.81 -37.64
C PHE A 763 21.04 3.71 -38.41
N VAL A 764 21.37 4.86 -37.83
CA VAL A 764 22.61 5.57 -38.15
C VAL A 764 23.56 5.31 -36.98
N PRO A 765 24.53 4.40 -37.10
CA PRO A 765 25.59 4.25 -36.11
C PRO A 765 26.20 5.62 -35.81
N GLN A 766 26.57 5.91 -34.55
CA GLN A 766 27.16 7.21 -34.17
C GLN A 766 28.35 7.64 -35.05
N SER A 767 29.02 6.69 -35.71
CA SER A 767 30.09 6.93 -36.69
C SER A 767 29.64 7.62 -37.99
N PHE A 768 28.36 7.56 -38.37
CA PHE A 768 27.84 8.20 -39.59
C PHE A 768 27.30 9.62 -39.38
N LYS A 769 27.06 10.03 -38.12
CA LYS A 769 26.60 11.38 -37.79
C LYS A 769 27.63 12.45 -38.19
N GLY A 770 28.92 12.15 -38.02
CA GLY A 770 30.01 13.03 -38.45
C GLY A 770 30.19 13.13 -39.96
N VAL A 771 29.70 12.17 -40.74
CA VAL A 771 29.80 12.19 -42.21
C VAL A 771 28.70 13.05 -42.83
N LEU A 772 27.46 12.96 -42.31
CA LEU A 772 26.31 13.71 -42.84
C LEU A 772 26.41 15.23 -42.60
N ASP A 773 27.00 15.65 -41.48
CA ASP A 773 27.27 17.06 -41.19
C ASP A 773 28.34 17.65 -42.14
N MET A 774 29.26 16.82 -42.64
CA MET A 774 30.31 17.25 -43.58
C MET A 774 29.78 17.48 -45.01
N ILE A 775 28.60 16.95 -45.34
CA ILE A 775 27.94 17.08 -46.66
C ILE A 775 26.79 18.11 -46.65
N GLY A 776 26.56 18.81 -45.54
CA GLY A 776 25.65 19.96 -45.49
C GLY A 776 24.14 19.64 -45.49
N LEU A 777 23.75 18.40 -45.19
CA LEU A 777 22.33 18.03 -45.08
C LEU A 777 21.85 18.19 -43.63
N LYS A 778 21.25 19.35 -43.31
CA LYS A 778 20.59 19.60 -42.02
C LYS A 778 19.14 19.07 -42.06
N PRO A 779 18.75 18.12 -41.18
CA PRO A 779 17.41 17.52 -41.19
C PRO A 779 16.39 18.34 -40.39
N SER A 780 16.28 19.65 -40.64
CA SER A 780 15.39 20.52 -39.86
C SER A 780 14.17 21.04 -40.63
N ARG A 781 13.77 20.40 -41.74
CA ARG A 781 12.52 20.76 -42.46
C ARG A 781 11.74 19.58 -43.05
N TRP A 782 12.08 18.35 -42.68
CA TRP A 782 11.28 17.18 -43.03
C TRP A 782 10.94 16.54 -41.68
N PHE A 783 9.64 16.45 -41.38
CA PHE A 783 9.00 16.16 -40.09
C PHE A 783 8.63 17.39 -39.27
#